data_AF-D7FVL5-F1
#
_entry.id   AF-D7FVL5-F1
#
_cell.length_a   1.000
_cell.length_b   1.000
_cell.length_c   1.000
_cell.angle_alpha   90.00
_cell.angle_beta   90.00
_cell.angle_gamma   90.00
#
_symmetry.space_group_name_H-M   'P 1'
#
loop_
_entity.id
_entity.type
_entity.pdbx_description
1 polymer ?
#
loop_
_entity_poly.entity_id
_entity_poly.type
_entity_poly.pdbx_seq_one_letter_code
_entity_poly.pdbx_strand_id
1 'polypeptide(L)'
;MYVAGTALVVCSRFGLFSPPLSSAAGGDPNAGGVTIDNYMTTLPLKKGLSSSAAVCVLVVRALCLAYGLELTVPQVMELAHLGEARAGSKCGRMDQCCALGTNHVAAMFFDGEDVRIYEVAPPESGIFLVVADLNGSKDTIKILASLNQCFPRSKDDAEDRVHRYIRDNAQLAWRAVSAIEQGDAQELGRAMTAAQSSFDEAAIPICPSEFSSPLLHRVMSDQRVKSLTWGIKGVGAQGDGSVQMLARGRREQEELTLVLREMGMTGVLPVTVIRPTSPSGDGSETATGVGHPTTTPPPPPPLQTSSLAPPRMLHPRRVTSAVIVAAGLSTRMFPASAVVKKELFPIVDHDGVCKPVILAIMEGLVESGIERFVVVVQEKDIAVFDDFFSMKAVEKHKHRLKPPQRAYCARIEALRPRITYSVQEQQEGFGHAVFCARHAVLGTEHAGSGAAEAALENGRLTGGSSSSNSSSGEDPDSSFLLVLGDHLYRRGAGTTEACASQLVHAFLEHGEAGKPAIGLKVMGESSVSPYGVAAGHCVGHPPQHIVERWHRAAAAPTRLAGGAGGNGAPTTSPSAAAAAAAADTEAQRPPLPLAGRVYRLTKFAEKPTAEFARENLVTPGLGPAGGQGGEGRHLVVFGQYILPARRTFNILAEDIRLDRRERGEFQLTSVLDRMREQDDGMLGCIIHGDALDMGIPNPYVNTMGAFAKPHSSSA
;
A
#
# COMPACT_ATOMS: atom_id res chain seq x y z
N MET A 1 6.99 -27.58 -20.04
CA MET A 1 7.68 -27.25 -18.77
C MET A 1 6.91 -26.24 -17.94
N TYR A 2 6.58 -25.04 -18.45
CA TYR A 2 5.82 -24.00 -17.71
C TYR A 2 4.52 -24.51 -17.07
N VAL A 3 3.71 -25.26 -17.82
CA VAL A 3 2.44 -25.83 -17.33
C VAL A 3 2.67 -26.78 -16.15
N ALA A 4 3.53 -27.79 -16.32
CA ALA A 4 3.82 -28.77 -15.28
C ALA A 4 4.49 -28.14 -14.04
N GLY A 5 5.43 -27.20 -14.26
CA GLY A 5 6.10 -26.47 -13.18
C GLY A 5 5.10 -25.66 -12.35
N THR A 6 4.24 -24.89 -13.01
CA THR A 6 3.20 -24.07 -12.36
C THR A 6 2.17 -24.93 -11.64
N ALA A 7 1.67 -25.99 -12.28
CA ALA A 7 0.74 -26.92 -11.65
C ALA A 7 1.33 -27.57 -10.39
N LEU A 8 2.60 -27.99 -10.43
CA LEU A 8 3.31 -28.53 -9.28
C LEU A 8 3.38 -27.51 -8.13
N VAL A 9 3.65 -26.22 -8.41
CA VAL A 9 3.66 -25.17 -7.37
C VAL A 9 2.29 -25.04 -6.73
N VAL A 10 1.24 -24.88 -7.53
CA VAL A 10 -0.13 -24.71 -7.04
C VAL A 10 -0.55 -25.93 -6.22
N CYS A 11 -0.42 -27.13 -6.78
CA CYS A 11 -0.81 -28.36 -6.10
C CYS A 11 -0.01 -28.61 -4.81
N SER A 12 1.29 -28.29 -4.79
CA SER A 12 2.09 -28.41 -3.56
C SER A 12 1.68 -27.39 -2.51
N ARG A 13 1.40 -26.14 -2.92
CA ARG A 13 1.04 -25.04 -2.02
C ARG A 13 -0.27 -25.31 -1.29
N PHE A 14 -1.24 -25.90 -1.98
CA PHE A 14 -2.59 -26.16 -1.48
C PHE A 14 -2.83 -27.63 -1.08
N GLY A 15 -1.79 -28.47 -1.07
CA GLY A 15 -1.91 -29.87 -0.65
C GLY A 15 -2.81 -30.71 -1.55
N LEU A 16 -2.89 -30.38 -2.85
CA LEU A 16 -3.74 -31.07 -3.83
C LEU A 16 -3.12 -32.39 -4.33
N PHE A 17 -1.98 -32.80 -3.78
CA PHE A 17 -1.40 -34.12 -3.99
C PHE A 17 -1.97 -35.12 -2.99
N SER A 18 -2.70 -36.14 -3.47
CA SER A 18 -2.81 -37.39 -2.73
C SER A 18 -1.48 -38.14 -2.83
N PRO A 19 -0.87 -38.62 -1.72
CA PRO A 19 0.29 -39.50 -1.82
C PRO A 19 -0.13 -40.80 -2.54
N PRO A 20 0.74 -41.41 -3.36
CA PRO A 20 0.50 -42.78 -3.78
C PRO A 20 0.58 -43.66 -2.53
N LEU A 21 -0.56 -44.18 -2.08
CA LEU A 21 -0.58 -45.31 -1.16
C LEU A 21 0.24 -46.44 -1.82
N SER A 22 1.18 -46.97 -1.04
CA SER A 22 2.16 -47.98 -1.44
C SER A 22 1.57 -49.12 -2.28
N SER A 23 2.24 -49.42 -3.39
CA SER A 23 2.41 -50.76 -3.97
C SER A 23 1.30 -51.79 -3.74
N ALA A 24 0.21 -51.69 -4.50
CA ALA A 24 -0.54 -52.83 -5.00
C ALA A 24 -1.43 -52.33 -6.13
N ALA A 25 -1.57 -53.15 -7.18
CA ALA A 25 -2.32 -52.84 -8.39
C ALA A 25 -3.70 -52.21 -8.11
N GLY A 26 -3.97 -51.07 -8.75
CA GLY A 26 -5.25 -50.38 -8.70
C GLY A 26 -5.10 -48.93 -8.25
N GLY A 27 -4.56 -48.07 -9.11
CA GLY A 27 -4.72 -46.63 -8.92
C GLY A 27 -6.21 -46.27 -8.98
N ASP A 28 -6.67 -45.43 -8.07
CA ASP A 28 -8.05 -44.97 -8.03
C ASP A 28 -8.42 -44.30 -9.37
N PRO A 29 -9.37 -44.85 -10.16
CA PRO A 29 -9.81 -44.25 -11.41
C PRO A 29 -10.52 -42.90 -11.22
N ASN A 30 -10.82 -42.49 -9.98
CA ASN A 30 -11.38 -41.19 -9.60
C ASN A 30 -10.35 -40.18 -9.08
N ALA A 31 -9.04 -40.40 -9.27
CA ALA A 31 -8.06 -39.34 -9.08
C ALA A 31 -8.30 -38.22 -10.12
N GLY A 32 -9.17 -37.26 -9.77
CA GLY A 32 -9.57 -36.16 -10.64
C GLY A 32 -8.37 -35.39 -11.18
N GLY A 33 -8.36 -35.16 -12.49
CA GLY A 33 -7.34 -34.37 -13.20
C GLY A 33 -7.97 -33.19 -13.93
N VAL A 34 -7.15 -32.19 -14.24
CA VAL A 34 -7.55 -31.02 -15.02
C VAL A 34 -6.88 -31.07 -16.39
N THR A 35 -7.68 -31.11 -17.45
CA THR A 35 -7.20 -30.95 -18.83
C THR A 35 -7.26 -29.48 -19.20
N ILE A 36 -6.11 -28.87 -19.48
CA ILE A 36 -6.03 -27.48 -19.97
C ILE A 36 -5.82 -27.53 -21.49
N ASP A 37 -6.84 -27.16 -22.25
CA ASP A 37 -6.75 -27.00 -23.70
C ASP A 37 -6.50 -25.53 -24.07
N ASN A 38 -5.25 -25.22 -24.46
CA ASN A 38 -4.91 -23.92 -25.03
C ASN A 38 -5.13 -23.95 -26.55
N TYR A 39 -6.39 -23.84 -26.95
CA TYR A 39 -6.81 -23.92 -28.35
C TYR A 39 -6.39 -22.70 -29.21
N MET A 40 -6.03 -21.57 -28.57
CA MET A 40 -5.64 -20.35 -29.27
C MET A 40 -4.63 -19.52 -28.46
N THR A 41 -3.49 -19.20 -29.07
CA THR A 41 -2.53 -18.23 -28.55
C THR A 41 -2.32 -17.14 -29.59
N THR A 42 -2.72 -15.92 -29.26
CA THR A 42 -2.59 -14.74 -30.15
C THR A 42 -1.31 -13.95 -29.90
N LEU A 43 -0.57 -14.25 -28.82
CA LEU A 43 0.72 -13.65 -28.50
C LEU A 43 1.88 -14.48 -29.08
N PRO A 44 2.78 -13.89 -29.89
CA PRO A 44 3.96 -14.58 -30.38
C PRO A 44 4.84 -15.11 -29.23
N LEU A 45 5.22 -16.38 -29.26
CA LEU A 45 6.13 -16.96 -28.25
C LEU A 45 7.57 -16.44 -28.46
N LYS A 46 8.28 -16.17 -27.35
CA LYS A 46 9.70 -15.75 -27.31
C LYS A 46 10.01 -14.39 -27.95
N LYS A 47 9.02 -13.53 -28.18
CA LYS A 47 9.24 -12.19 -28.76
C LYS A 47 9.40 -11.06 -27.74
N GLY A 48 9.16 -11.34 -26.46
CA GLY A 48 9.27 -10.34 -25.37
C GLY A 48 7.94 -9.70 -24.99
N LEU A 49 6.83 -10.38 -25.27
CA LEU A 49 5.47 -9.98 -24.93
C LEU A 49 4.87 -10.88 -23.84
N SER A 50 5.70 -11.29 -22.88
CA SER A 50 5.26 -11.98 -21.65
C SER A 50 4.52 -13.32 -21.84
N SER A 51 4.69 -13.99 -22.98
CA SER A 51 3.90 -15.16 -23.36
C SER A 51 4.06 -16.37 -22.42
N SER A 52 5.24 -16.56 -21.81
CA SER A 52 5.48 -17.61 -20.81
C SER A 52 4.77 -17.33 -19.49
N ALA A 53 4.80 -16.09 -19.01
CA ALA A 53 4.07 -15.65 -17.84
C ALA A 53 2.55 -15.78 -18.04
N ALA A 54 2.04 -15.42 -19.22
CA ALA A 54 0.62 -15.57 -19.58
C ALA A 54 0.16 -17.04 -19.50
N VAL A 55 0.98 -17.99 -19.96
CA VAL A 55 0.71 -19.43 -19.81
C VAL A 55 0.70 -19.85 -18.34
N CYS A 56 1.64 -19.35 -17.52
CA CYS A 56 1.66 -19.67 -16.09
C CYS A 56 0.42 -19.11 -15.37
N VAL A 57 0.04 -17.85 -15.64
CA VAL A 57 -1.19 -17.23 -15.10
C VAL A 57 -2.44 -18.00 -15.53
N LEU A 58 -2.52 -18.43 -16.81
CA LEU A 58 -3.61 -19.27 -17.31
C LEU A 58 -3.73 -20.56 -16.50
N VAL A 59 -2.62 -21.24 -16.23
CA VAL A 59 -2.60 -22.49 -15.46
C VAL A 59 -3.04 -22.27 -14.02
N VAL A 60 -2.55 -21.22 -13.35
CA VAL A 60 -2.98 -20.88 -11.98
C VAL A 60 -4.49 -20.63 -11.95
N ARG A 61 -5.01 -19.82 -12.88
CA ARG A 61 -6.45 -19.51 -12.96
C ARG A 61 -7.29 -20.75 -13.26
N ALA A 62 -6.84 -21.61 -14.18
CA ALA A 62 -7.53 -22.86 -14.49
C ALA A 62 -7.62 -23.79 -13.27
N LEU A 63 -6.56 -23.88 -12.47
CA LEU A 63 -6.55 -24.65 -11.23
C LEU A 63 -7.39 -24.00 -10.13
N CYS A 64 -7.42 -22.66 -10.05
CA CYS A 64 -8.32 -21.96 -9.14
C CYS A 64 -9.78 -22.30 -9.45
N LEU A 65 -10.16 -22.28 -10.74
CA LEU A 65 -11.50 -22.66 -11.18
C LEU A 65 -11.79 -24.14 -10.91
N ALA A 66 -10.85 -25.03 -11.21
CA ALA A 66 -11.05 -26.47 -11.06
C ALA A 66 -11.15 -26.94 -9.60
N TYR A 67 -10.40 -26.30 -8.69
CA TYR A 67 -10.31 -26.68 -7.28
C TYR A 67 -11.00 -25.69 -6.33
N GLY A 68 -11.71 -24.68 -6.86
CA GLY A 68 -12.41 -23.67 -6.05
C GLY A 68 -11.48 -22.82 -5.19
N LEU A 69 -10.26 -22.51 -5.66
CA LEU A 69 -9.32 -21.67 -4.92
C LEU A 69 -9.64 -20.20 -5.13
N GLU A 70 -9.81 -19.46 -4.05
CA GLU A 70 -10.03 -18.01 -4.07
C GLU A 70 -8.70 -17.27 -3.89
N LEU A 71 -8.03 -16.99 -5.01
CA LEU A 71 -6.74 -16.28 -5.01
C LEU A 71 -6.89 -14.83 -5.48
N THR A 72 -6.23 -13.92 -4.77
CA THR A 72 -6.05 -12.53 -5.18
C THR A 72 -5.10 -12.43 -6.38
N VAL A 73 -5.16 -11.32 -7.14
CA VAL A 73 -4.25 -11.10 -8.27
C VAL A 73 -2.77 -11.20 -7.88
N PRO A 74 -2.29 -10.59 -6.77
CA PRO A 74 -0.91 -10.76 -6.33
C PRO A 74 -0.53 -12.23 -6.06
N GLN A 75 -1.43 -13.02 -5.45
CA GLN A 75 -1.20 -14.45 -5.22
C GLN A 75 -1.14 -15.25 -6.53
N VAL A 76 -1.99 -14.91 -7.51
CA VAL A 76 -1.91 -15.51 -8.85
C VAL A 76 -0.57 -15.20 -9.52
N MET A 77 -0.11 -13.95 -9.42
CA MET A 77 1.18 -13.52 -9.96
C MET A 77 2.36 -14.21 -9.29
N GLU A 78 2.32 -14.35 -7.96
CA GLU A 78 3.35 -15.05 -7.19
C GLU A 78 3.45 -16.52 -7.61
N LEU A 79 2.32 -17.25 -7.66
CA LEU A 79 2.31 -18.66 -8.06
C LEU A 79 2.74 -18.85 -9.52
N ALA A 80 2.33 -17.95 -10.40
CA ALA A 80 2.75 -17.96 -11.80
C ALA A 80 4.26 -17.71 -11.93
N HIS A 81 4.82 -16.79 -11.14
CA HIS A 81 6.26 -16.53 -11.12
C HIS A 81 7.06 -17.74 -10.60
N LEU A 82 6.63 -18.33 -9.47
CA LEU A 82 7.25 -19.53 -8.91
C LEU A 82 7.18 -20.74 -9.87
N GLY A 83 6.07 -20.84 -10.62
CA GLY A 83 5.89 -21.84 -11.66
C GLY A 83 6.82 -21.64 -12.85
N GLU A 84 6.99 -20.39 -13.28
CA GLU A 84 7.88 -20.02 -14.37
C GLU A 84 9.36 -20.25 -14.00
N ALA A 85 9.76 -19.90 -12.79
CA ALA A 85 11.11 -20.12 -12.27
C ALA A 85 11.49 -21.61 -12.24
N ARG A 86 10.53 -22.51 -11.91
CA ARG A 86 10.73 -23.96 -11.96
C ARG A 86 10.98 -24.51 -13.36
N ALA A 87 10.55 -23.82 -14.40
CA ALA A 87 10.84 -24.19 -15.79
C ALA A 87 12.23 -23.72 -16.26
N GLY A 88 13.05 -23.15 -15.35
CA GLY A 88 14.40 -22.66 -15.63
C GLY A 88 14.45 -21.23 -16.17
N SER A 89 13.33 -20.52 -16.19
CA SER A 89 13.28 -19.11 -16.60
C SER A 89 13.89 -18.20 -15.54
N LYS A 90 14.66 -17.20 -15.97
CA LYS A 90 15.20 -16.12 -15.13
C LYS A 90 14.53 -14.77 -15.42
N CYS A 91 13.32 -14.79 -15.98
CA CYS A 91 12.55 -13.58 -16.27
C CYS A 91 12.13 -12.87 -14.98
N GLY A 92 11.97 -11.54 -15.08
CA GLY A 92 11.49 -10.71 -13.97
C GLY A 92 10.00 -10.93 -13.66
N ARG A 93 9.55 -10.33 -12.56
CA ARG A 93 8.19 -10.49 -12.01
C ARG A 93 7.11 -9.61 -12.64
N MET A 94 7.51 -8.74 -13.57
CA MET A 94 6.61 -7.79 -14.23
C MET A 94 5.66 -8.48 -15.19
N ASP A 95 6.11 -9.53 -15.88
CA ASP A 95 5.34 -10.21 -16.93
C ASP A 95 4.07 -10.91 -16.40
N GLN A 96 4.06 -11.27 -15.12
CA GLN A 96 2.88 -11.84 -14.47
C GLN A 96 1.71 -10.84 -14.34
N CYS A 97 1.93 -9.54 -14.57
CA CYS A 97 0.89 -8.51 -14.49
C CYS A 97 -0.29 -8.74 -15.44
N CYS A 98 -0.13 -9.59 -16.46
CA CYS A 98 -1.24 -10.09 -17.27
C CYS A 98 -2.36 -10.75 -16.44
N ALA A 99 -2.09 -11.14 -15.18
CA ALA A 99 -3.09 -11.53 -14.20
C ALA A 99 -4.10 -10.44 -13.82
N LEU A 100 -3.89 -9.18 -14.20
CA LEU A 100 -4.89 -8.11 -14.10
C LEU A 100 -5.99 -8.27 -15.16
N GLY A 101 -5.70 -8.88 -16.31
CA GLY A 101 -6.62 -8.97 -17.44
C GLY A 101 -6.44 -7.85 -18.47
N THR A 102 -7.44 -7.66 -19.33
CA THR A 102 -7.43 -6.67 -20.41
C THR A 102 -7.93 -5.30 -19.94
N ASN A 103 -7.54 -4.24 -20.65
CA ASN A 103 -7.94 -2.84 -20.37
C ASN A 103 -7.43 -2.25 -19.04
N HIS A 104 -6.39 -2.84 -18.47
CA HIS A 104 -5.70 -2.31 -17.30
C HIS A 104 -4.34 -1.76 -17.71
N VAL A 105 -4.01 -0.55 -17.28
CA VAL A 105 -2.65 -0.02 -17.26
C VAL A 105 -2.20 -0.05 -15.82
N ALA A 106 -0.99 -0.53 -15.55
CA ALA A 106 -0.50 -0.62 -14.19
C ALA A 106 0.95 -0.13 -14.05
N ALA A 107 1.20 0.60 -12.98
CA ALA A 107 2.53 0.87 -12.46
C ALA A 107 2.87 -0.16 -11.39
N MET A 108 4.04 -0.80 -11.50
CA MET A 108 4.46 -1.85 -10.59
C MET A 108 5.75 -1.47 -9.87
N PHE A 109 5.78 -1.69 -8.56
CA PHE A 109 6.93 -1.43 -7.71
C PHE A 109 7.42 -2.74 -7.11
N PHE A 110 8.71 -3.00 -7.28
CA PHE A 110 9.38 -4.20 -6.81
C PHE A 110 10.32 -3.82 -5.67
N ASP A 111 10.15 -4.45 -4.51
CA ASP A 111 11.03 -4.31 -3.34
C ASP A 111 11.38 -5.71 -2.82
N GLY A 112 12.52 -6.24 -3.26
CA GLY A 112 12.85 -7.65 -3.05
C GLY A 112 11.78 -8.57 -3.63
N GLU A 113 11.12 -9.33 -2.75
CA GLU A 113 10.03 -10.24 -3.13
C GLU A 113 8.63 -9.59 -3.05
N ASP A 114 8.52 -8.34 -2.63
CA ASP A 114 7.25 -7.63 -2.55
C ASP A 114 6.94 -6.93 -3.88
N VAL A 115 5.68 -7.06 -4.32
CA VAL A 115 5.17 -6.40 -5.53
C VAL A 115 3.94 -5.59 -5.18
N ARG A 116 4.00 -4.29 -5.46
CA ARG A 116 2.86 -3.37 -5.36
C ARG A 116 2.41 -2.98 -6.75
N ILE A 117 1.10 -2.97 -6.97
CA ILE A 117 0.48 -2.72 -8.28
C ILE A 117 -0.48 -1.55 -8.12
N TYR A 118 -0.28 -0.51 -8.92
CA TYR A 118 -1.15 0.66 -8.97
C TYR A 118 -1.80 0.70 -10.36
N GLU A 119 -3.13 0.69 -10.41
CA GLU A 119 -3.84 0.88 -11.67
C GLU A 119 -3.75 2.35 -12.09
N VAL A 120 -3.30 2.58 -13.31
CA VAL A 120 -3.12 3.91 -13.89
C VAL A 120 -4.29 4.15 -14.83
N ALA A 121 -5.06 5.21 -14.59
CA ALA A 121 -6.19 5.53 -15.46
C ALA A 121 -5.67 6.05 -16.81
N PRO A 122 -5.94 5.37 -17.94
CA PRO A 122 -5.60 5.92 -19.24
C PRO A 122 -6.46 7.17 -19.53
N PRO A 123 -5.96 8.08 -20.39
CA PRO A 123 -6.70 9.26 -20.79
C PRO A 123 -7.92 8.89 -21.65
N GLU A 124 -8.95 9.73 -21.62
CA GLU A 124 -10.16 9.56 -22.44
C GLU A 124 -9.87 9.67 -23.93
N SER A 125 -8.90 10.49 -24.30
CA SER A 125 -8.37 10.58 -25.67
C SER A 125 -7.76 9.27 -26.17
N GLY A 126 -7.41 8.37 -25.24
CA GLY A 126 -6.74 7.11 -25.51
C GLY A 126 -5.23 7.25 -25.68
N ILE A 127 -4.56 6.11 -25.58
CA ILE A 127 -3.15 5.90 -25.88
C ILE A 127 -3.10 4.98 -27.09
N PHE A 128 -2.47 5.46 -28.17
CA PHE A 128 -2.40 4.74 -29.44
C PHE A 128 -1.03 4.12 -29.59
N LEU A 129 -0.88 2.87 -29.17
CA LEU A 129 0.36 2.11 -29.31
C LEU A 129 0.36 1.26 -30.58
N VAL A 130 1.52 1.06 -31.17
CA VAL A 130 1.76 0.00 -32.16
C VAL A 130 2.92 -0.84 -31.67
N VAL A 131 2.72 -2.15 -31.61
CA VAL A 131 3.75 -3.14 -31.28
C VAL A 131 4.06 -3.95 -32.53
N ALA A 132 5.33 -4.21 -32.82
CA ALA A 132 5.73 -5.02 -33.98
C ALA A 132 6.92 -5.92 -33.67
N ASP A 133 6.99 -7.07 -34.37
CA ASP A 133 8.16 -7.94 -34.39
C ASP A 133 9.16 -7.40 -35.41
N LEU A 134 10.37 -7.10 -34.95
CA LEU A 134 11.46 -6.60 -35.80
C LEU A 134 12.01 -7.70 -36.73
N ASN A 135 11.58 -8.95 -36.56
CA ASN A 135 12.08 -10.15 -37.24
C ASN A 135 13.58 -10.41 -37.01
N GLY A 136 14.14 -9.86 -35.93
CA GLY A 136 15.51 -10.16 -35.52
C GLY A 136 15.60 -11.43 -34.66
N SER A 137 16.83 -11.90 -34.49
CA SER A 137 17.16 -12.95 -33.51
C SER A 137 17.68 -12.32 -32.22
N LYS A 138 17.31 -12.90 -31.07
CA LYS A 138 17.84 -12.52 -29.76
C LYS A 138 18.09 -13.74 -28.89
N ASP A 139 19.18 -13.73 -28.13
CA ASP A 139 19.44 -14.71 -27.08
C ASP A 139 19.07 -14.13 -25.71
N THR A 140 17.83 -14.40 -25.29
CA THR A 140 17.31 -13.90 -24.01
C THR A 140 18.08 -14.46 -22.80
N ILE A 141 18.65 -15.67 -22.90
CA ILE A 141 19.42 -16.27 -21.81
C ILE A 141 20.74 -15.50 -21.65
N LYS A 142 21.43 -15.24 -22.75
CA LYS A 142 22.66 -14.43 -22.76
C LYS A 142 22.42 -13.01 -22.28
N ILE A 143 21.35 -12.37 -22.76
CA ILE A 143 20.94 -11.02 -22.33
C ILE A 143 20.76 -10.95 -20.81
N LEU A 144 19.94 -11.84 -20.25
CA LEU A 144 19.66 -11.85 -18.82
C LEU A 144 20.89 -12.23 -18.00
N ALA A 145 21.72 -13.16 -18.47
CA ALA A 145 22.97 -13.50 -17.79
C ALA A 145 23.93 -12.29 -17.74
N SER A 146 24.05 -11.56 -18.85
CA SER A 146 24.95 -10.41 -18.97
C SER A 146 24.49 -9.20 -18.15
N LEU A 147 23.18 -8.99 -17.98
CA LEU A 147 22.67 -7.95 -17.08
C LEU A 147 22.79 -8.36 -15.61
N ASN A 148 22.46 -9.61 -15.26
CA ASN A 148 22.50 -10.07 -13.87
C ASN A 148 23.92 -10.13 -13.29
N GLN A 149 24.95 -10.42 -14.10
CA GLN A 149 26.35 -10.43 -13.64
C GLN A 149 26.87 -9.06 -13.19
N CYS A 150 26.18 -7.97 -13.56
CA CYS A 150 26.51 -6.61 -13.12
C CYS A 150 26.18 -6.42 -11.62
N PHE A 151 25.42 -7.33 -11.00
CA PHE A 151 24.97 -7.25 -9.61
C PHE A 151 25.63 -8.33 -8.74
N PRO A 152 25.74 -8.11 -7.41
CA PRO A 152 25.27 -6.94 -6.65
C PRO A 152 26.25 -5.75 -6.64
N ARG A 153 27.51 -5.96 -7.04
CA ARG A 153 28.55 -4.92 -7.09
C ARG A 153 29.12 -4.86 -8.49
N SER A 154 29.29 -3.65 -8.99
CA SER A 154 29.99 -3.39 -10.24
C SER A 154 31.47 -3.72 -10.12
N LYS A 155 32.05 -4.18 -11.23
CA LYS A 155 33.48 -4.48 -11.37
C LYS A 155 34.22 -3.45 -12.20
N ASP A 156 33.50 -2.69 -13.02
CA ASP A 156 34.03 -1.71 -13.96
C ASP A 156 33.02 -0.59 -14.26
N ASP A 157 33.49 0.41 -15.01
CA ASP A 157 32.69 1.57 -15.41
C ASP A 157 31.46 1.20 -16.27
N ALA A 158 31.49 0.07 -16.96
CA ALA A 158 30.37 -0.38 -17.79
C ALA A 158 29.25 -0.94 -16.90
N GLU A 159 29.59 -1.78 -15.92
CA GLU A 159 28.63 -2.26 -14.92
C GLU A 159 28.08 -1.09 -14.06
N ASP A 160 28.92 -0.09 -13.73
CA ASP A 160 28.48 1.13 -13.02
C ASP A 160 27.44 1.94 -13.81
N ARG A 161 27.54 1.98 -15.15
CA ARG A 161 26.52 2.61 -16.00
C ARG A 161 25.18 1.89 -15.90
N VAL A 162 25.17 0.56 -15.79
CA VAL A 162 23.93 -0.21 -15.58
C VAL A 162 23.29 0.11 -14.24
N HIS A 163 24.08 0.26 -13.18
CA HIS A 163 23.58 0.62 -11.84
C HIS A 163 22.94 2.02 -11.84
N ARG A 164 23.58 2.99 -12.50
CA ARG A 164 23.01 4.33 -12.69
C ARG A 164 21.75 4.30 -13.53
N TYR A 165 21.76 3.55 -14.64
CA TYR A 165 20.59 3.36 -15.49
C TYR A 165 19.36 2.88 -14.71
N ILE A 166 19.48 1.88 -13.82
CA ILE A 166 18.34 1.41 -13.03
C ILE A 166 17.76 2.53 -12.16
N ARG A 167 18.62 3.33 -11.52
CA ARG A 167 18.20 4.46 -10.68
C ARG A 167 17.49 5.53 -11.49
N ASP A 168 18.03 5.89 -12.65
CA ASP A 168 17.53 6.98 -13.48
C ASP A 168 16.27 6.56 -14.26
N ASN A 169 16.21 5.31 -14.70
CA ASN A 169 15.06 4.74 -15.39
C ASN A 169 13.81 4.68 -14.49
N ALA A 170 13.97 4.58 -13.16
CA ALA A 170 12.86 4.69 -12.23
C ALA A 170 12.16 6.07 -12.31
N GLN A 171 12.92 7.15 -12.52
CA GLN A 171 12.35 8.49 -12.70
C GLN A 171 11.62 8.61 -14.04
N LEU A 172 12.16 8.00 -15.11
CA LEU A 172 11.51 7.96 -16.42
C LEU A 172 10.19 7.17 -16.38
N ALA A 173 10.15 6.06 -15.64
CA ALA A 173 8.92 5.30 -15.41
C ALA A 173 7.87 6.14 -14.68
N TRP A 174 8.25 6.90 -13.65
CA TRP A 174 7.34 7.81 -12.96
C TRP A 174 6.82 8.95 -13.84
N ARG A 175 7.68 9.54 -14.68
CA ARG A 175 7.26 10.52 -15.69
C ARG A 175 6.24 9.94 -16.66
N ALA A 176 6.44 8.69 -17.10
CA ALA A 176 5.49 8.00 -17.95
C ALA A 176 4.13 7.79 -17.26
N VAL A 177 4.10 7.41 -15.99
CA VAL A 177 2.85 7.29 -15.20
C VAL A 177 2.12 8.62 -15.15
N SER A 178 2.83 9.69 -14.73
CA SER A 178 2.25 11.04 -14.65
C SER A 178 1.72 11.53 -16.01
N ALA A 179 2.44 11.24 -17.10
CA ALA A 179 2.03 11.62 -18.44
C ALA A 179 0.77 10.87 -18.89
N ILE A 180 0.63 9.59 -18.54
CA ILE A 180 -0.59 8.81 -18.81
C ILE A 180 -1.78 9.42 -18.08
N GLU A 181 -1.66 9.69 -16.79
CA GLU A 181 -2.76 10.21 -15.96
C GLU A 181 -3.22 11.60 -16.41
N GLN A 182 -2.28 12.44 -16.85
CA GLN A 182 -2.56 13.78 -17.36
C GLN A 182 -3.03 13.79 -18.83
N GLY A 183 -2.96 12.65 -19.51
CA GLY A 183 -3.21 12.56 -20.95
C GLY A 183 -2.18 13.27 -21.82
N ASP A 184 -0.97 13.47 -21.31
CA ASP A 184 0.15 14.06 -22.05
C ASP A 184 0.89 12.98 -22.86
N ALA A 185 0.33 12.63 -24.03
CA ALA A 185 0.94 11.66 -24.92
C ALA A 185 2.33 12.09 -25.43
N GLN A 186 2.60 13.40 -25.52
CA GLN A 186 3.89 13.89 -25.97
C GLN A 186 4.97 13.65 -24.91
N GLU A 187 4.69 13.95 -23.65
CA GLU A 187 5.60 13.66 -22.54
C GLU A 187 5.81 12.16 -22.35
N LEU A 188 4.75 11.35 -22.49
CA LEU A 188 4.87 9.90 -22.47
C LEU A 188 5.84 9.41 -23.56
N GLY A 189 5.72 9.96 -24.77
CA GLY A 189 6.63 9.66 -25.87
C GLY A 189 8.08 10.09 -25.59
N ARG A 190 8.28 11.29 -25.02
CA ARG A 190 9.61 11.77 -24.60
C ARG A 190 10.22 10.85 -23.54
N ALA A 191 9.44 10.40 -22.56
CA ALA A 191 9.89 9.47 -21.54
C ALA A 191 10.28 8.10 -22.14
N MET A 192 9.50 7.58 -23.09
CA MET A 192 9.82 6.34 -23.81
C MET A 192 11.14 6.43 -24.57
N THR A 193 11.35 7.51 -25.33
CA THR A 193 12.59 7.72 -26.10
C THR A 193 13.79 7.92 -25.18
N ALA A 194 13.64 8.71 -24.11
CA ALA A 194 14.70 8.88 -23.12
C ALA A 194 15.08 7.56 -22.44
N ALA A 195 14.09 6.71 -22.13
CA ALA A 195 14.34 5.39 -21.54
C ALA A 195 15.10 4.47 -22.51
N GLN A 196 14.81 4.55 -23.81
CA GLN A 196 15.56 3.79 -24.82
C GLN A 196 17.01 4.29 -24.92
N SER A 197 17.22 5.60 -25.08
CA SER A 197 18.58 6.16 -25.20
C SER A 197 19.43 5.89 -23.96
N SER A 198 18.85 6.00 -22.76
CA SER A 198 19.55 5.70 -21.51
C SER A 198 19.88 4.19 -21.39
N PHE A 199 18.99 3.31 -21.87
CA PHE A 199 19.28 1.88 -21.95
C PHE A 199 20.41 1.59 -22.93
N ASP A 200 20.42 2.21 -24.11
CA ASP A 200 21.43 1.98 -25.13
C ASP A 200 22.83 2.38 -24.62
N GLU A 201 22.94 3.55 -23.97
CA GLU A 201 24.20 4.03 -23.39
C GLU A 201 24.75 3.08 -22.31
N ALA A 202 23.86 2.55 -21.45
CA ALA A 202 24.26 1.71 -20.34
C ALA A 202 24.48 0.24 -20.72
N ALA A 203 23.59 -0.34 -21.52
CA ALA A 203 23.53 -1.77 -21.78
C ALA A 203 24.35 -2.21 -22.98
N ILE A 204 24.51 -1.41 -24.04
CA ILE A 204 25.31 -1.80 -25.23
C ILE A 204 26.72 -2.26 -24.84
N PRO A 205 27.47 -1.56 -23.96
CA PRO A 205 28.80 -2.01 -23.55
C PRO A 205 28.81 -3.39 -22.86
N ILE A 206 27.72 -3.80 -22.22
CA ILE A 206 27.62 -5.05 -21.45
C ILE A 206 27.45 -6.28 -22.35
N CYS A 207 26.64 -6.14 -23.40
CA CYS A 207 26.44 -7.21 -24.38
C CYS A 207 26.24 -6.63 -25.79
N PRO A 208 27.32 -6.14 -26.44
CA PRO A 208 27.22 -5.43 -27.72
C PRO A 208 26.55 -6.25 -28.82
N SER A 209 26.75 -7.57 -28.82
CA SER A 209 26.16 -8.47 -29.81
C SER A 209 24.64 -8.55 -29.76
N GLU A 210 24.04 -8.29 -28.59
CA GLU A 210 22.59 -8.40 -28.40
C GLU A 210 21.92 -7.01 -28.30
N PHE A 211 22.57 -6.03 -27.66
CA PHE A 211 21.95 -4.74 -27.35
C PHE A 211 22.16 -3.66 -28.42
N SER A 212 23.12 -3.81 -29.34
CA SER A 212 23.32 -2.84 -30.43
C SER A 212 22.08 -2.66 -31.32
N SER A 213 21.22 -3.68 -31.39
CA SER A 213 19.85 -3.64 -31.95
C SER A 213 19.72 -2.81 -33.26
N PRO A 214 20.46 -3.16 -34.33
CA PRO A 214 20.47 -2.37 -35.56
C PRO A 214 19.10 -2.29 -36.25
N LEU A 215 18.22 -3.29 -36.10
CA LEU A 215 16.87 -3.22 -36.66
C LEU A 215 16.00 -2.24 -35.86
N LEU A 216 16.06 -2.28 -34.53
CA LEU A 216 15.37 -1.30 -33.67
C LEU A 216 15.78 0.13 -34.02
N HIS A 217 17.09 0.39 -34.11
CA HIS A 217 17.60 1.72 -34.42
C HIS A 217 17.26 2.18 -35.84
N ARG A 218 17.17 1.26 -36.81
CA ARG A 218 16.68 1.56 -38.16
C ARG A 218 15.26 2.10 -38.11
N VAL A 219 14.37 1.44 -37.38
CA VAL A 219 12.97 1.88 -37.19
C VAL A 219 12.91 3.23 -36.47
N MET A 220 13.69 3.38 -35.40
CA MET A 220 13.76 4.65 -34.66
C MET A 220 14.30 5.81 -35.49
N SER A 221 15.14 5.53 -36.50
CA SER A 221 15.73 6.55 -37.37
C SER A 221 14.87 6.92 -38.58
N ASP A 222 13.91 6.09 -38.97
CA ASP A 222 13.07 6.27 -40.15
C ASP A 222 12.18 7.52 -40.02
N GLN A 223 12.22 8.39 -41.03
CA GLN A 223 11.52 9.67 -40.99
C GLN A 223 10.00 9.53 -41.06
N ARG A 224 9.49 8.52 -41.78
CA ARG A 224 8.03 8.25 -41.84
C ARG A 224 7.55 7.81 -40.46
N VAL A 225 8.30 6.93 -39.81
CA VAL A 225 7.98 6.46 -38.45
C VAL A 225 8.05 7.61 -37.43
N LYS A 226 9.08 8.46 -37.49
CA LYS A 226 9.21 9.64 -36.60
C LYS A 226 8.07 10.65 -36.78
N SER A 227 7.61 10.88 -38.01
CA SER A 227 6.50 11.81 -38.25
C SER A 227 5.18 11.34 -37.64
N LEU A 228 5.01 10.02 -37.45
CA LEU A 228 3.77 9.41 -36.97
C LEU A 228 3.77 9.14 -35.46
N THR A 229 4.92 9.31 -34.78
CA THR A 229 5.09 8.90 -33.38
C THR A 229 5.48 10.06 -32.46
N TRP A 230 5.14 9.91 -31.17
CA TRP A 230 5.64 10.73 -30.06
C TRP A 230 6.89 10.10 -29.42
N GLY A 231 7.00 8.77 -29.42
CA GLY A 231 8.11 8.05 -28.82
C GLY A 231 8.19 6.60 -29.27
N ILE A 232 9.40 6.03 -29.20
CA ILE A 232 9.72 4.68 -29.69
C ILE A 232 10.73 4.04 -28.74
N LYS A 233 10.51 2.78 -28.39
CA LYS A 233 11.47 1.97 -27.61
C LYS A 233 11.30 0.47 -27.89
N GLY A 234 12.28 -0.35 -27.55
CA GLY A 234 12.13 -1.80 -27.54
C GLY A 234 11.26 -2.29 -26.37
N VAL A 235 10.91 -3.57 -26.40
CA VAL A 235 10.03 -4.23 -25.41
C VAL A 235 10.77 -5.32 -24.64
N GLY A 236 10.45 -5.45 -23.35
CA GLY A 236 10.99 -6.50 -22.48
C GLY A 236 12.51 -6.40 -22.33
N ALA A 237 13.20 -7.52 -22.55
CA ALA A 237 14.66 -7.64 -22.44
C ALA A 237 15.47 -6.88 -23.53
N GLN A 238 14.82 -6.06 -24.36
CA GLN A 238 15.43 -5.27 -25.44
C GLN A 238 16.04 -6.15 -26.56
N GLY A 239 16.92 -5.59 -27.39
CA GLY A 239 17.46 -6.24 -28.60
C GLY A 239 16.55 -6.07 -29.83
N ASP A 240 16.90 -6.74 -30.94
CA ASP A 240 16.10 -6.80 -32.16
C ASP A 240 14.90 -7.77 -32.05
N GLY A 241 14.22 -7.77 -30.90
CA GLY A 241 13.02 -8.57 -30.65
C GLY A 241 11.75 -7.87 -31.13
N SER A 242 11.15 -7.08 -30.24
CA SER A 242 9.93 -6.33 -30.53
C SER A 242 10.12 -4.86 -30.21
N VAL A 243 9.44 -4.01 -30.97
CA VAL A 243 9.40 -2.56 -30.81
C VAL A 243 8.00 -2.13 -30.40
N GLN A 244 7.91 -1.12 -29.54
CA GLN A 244 6.67 -0.42 -29.20
C GLN A 244 6.82 1.07 -29.55
N MET A 245 5.76 1.62 -30.13
CA MET A 245 5.70 3.00 -30.62
C MET A 245 4.43 3.65 -30.14
N LEU A 246 4.54 4.88 -29.64
CA LEU A 246 3.40 5.71 -29.30
C LEU A 246 3.05 6.58 -30.51
N ALA A 247 1.98 6.25 -31.20
CA ALA A 247 1.45 7.02 -32.32
C ALA A 247 0.84 8.34 -31.82
N ARG A 248 0.84 9.37 -32.68
CA ARG A 248 0.31 10.69 -32.31
C ARG A 248 -1.21 10.74 -32.16
N GLY A 249 -1.90 9.79 -32.78
CA GLY A 249 -3.34 9.66 -32.78
C GLY A 249 -3.77 8.37 -33.48
N ARG A 250 -5.08 8.17 -33.59
CA ARG A 250 -5.68 6.99 -34.25
C ARG A 250 -5.29 6.88 -35.72
N ARG A 251 -5.33 7.99 -36.46
CA ARG A 251 -4.98 8.01 -37.89
C ARG A 251 -3.51 7.65 -38.09
N GLU A 252 -2.63 8.22 -37.28
CA GLU A 252 -1.20 7.96 -37.32
C GLU A 252 -0.89 6.52 -36.90
N GLN A 253 -1.67 5.91 -36.00
CA GLN A 253 -1.55 4.50 -35.62
C GLN A 253 -1.85 3.56 -36.81
N GLU A 254 -2.90 3.86 -37.57
CA GLU A 254 -3.27 3.11 -38.77
C GLU A 254 -2.21 3.24 -39.87
N GLU A 255 -1.74 4.46 -40.14
CA GLU A 255 -0.68 4.72 -41.11
C GLU A 255 0.64 4.06 -40.69
N LEU A 256 1.00 4.17 -39.40
CA LEU A 256 2.19 3.53 -38.85
C LEU A 256 2.14 2.01 -39.02
N THR A 257 0.97 1.39 -38.84
CA THR A 257 0.78 -0.04 -39.06
C THR A 257 1.10 -0.46 -40.50
N LEU A 258 0.72 0.35 -41.49
CA LEU A 258 1.04 0.11 -42.90
C LEU A 258 2.54 0.29 -43.17
N VAL A 259 3.13 1.40 -42.68
CA VAL A 259 4.56 1.68 -42.84
C VAL A 259 5.42 0.55 -42.29
N LEU A 260 5.11 0.02 -41.10
CA LEU A 260 5.88 -1.07 -40.51
C LEU A 260 5.77 -2.38 -41.31
N ARG A 261 4.61 -2.67 -41.90
CA ARG A 261 4.42 -3.82 -42.79
C ARG A 261 5.21 -3.66 -44.09
N GLU A 262 5.24 -2.47 -44.69
CA GLU A 262 6.08 -2.16 -45.85
C GLU A 262 7.57 -2.32 -45.53
N MET A 263 7.98 -1.97 -44.32
CA MET A 263 9.34 -2.20 -43.82
C MET A 263 9.66 -3.68 -43.54
N GLY A 264 8.71 -4.59 -43.80
CA GLY A 264 8.89 -6.04 -43.69
C GLY A 264 8.71 -6.60 -42.28
N MET A 265 8.17 -5.84 -41.33
CA MET A 265 7.89 -6.33 -39.98
C MET A 265 6.67 -7.25 -39.95
N THR A 266 6.70 -8.24 -39.05
CA THR A 266 5.55 -9.13 -38.81
C THR A 266 4.91 -8.83 -37.45
N GLY A 267 3.75 -9.45 -37.17
CA GLY A 267 3.10 -9.28 -35.87
C GLY A 267 2.78 -7.83 -35.51
N VAL A 268 2.48 -6.99 -36.51
CA VAL A 268 2.16 -5.57 -36.31
C VAL A 268 0.76 -5.45 -35.70
N LEU A 269 0.73 -5.09 -34.42
CA LEU A 269 -0.45 -5.05 -33.57
C LEU A 269 -0.73 -3.61 -33.11
N PRO A 270 -1.78 -2.96 -33.62
CA PRO A 270 -2.26 -1.72 -33.05
C PRO A 270 -2.96 -2.00 -31.72
N VAL A 271 -2.50 -1.33 -30.65
CA VAL A 271 -3.04 -1.43 -29.30
C VAL A 271 -3.56 -0.06 -28.90
N THR A 272 -4.88 0.07 -28.82
CA THR A 272 -5.51 1.29 -28.32
C THR A 272 -5.96 1.06 -26.88
N VAL A 273 -5.39 1.84 -25.96
CA VAL A 273 -5.79 1.83 -24.56
C VAL A 273 -6.65 3.06 -24.33
N ILE A 274 -7.94 2.84 -24.08
CA ILE A 274 -8.90 3.89 -23.77
C ILE A 274 -9.49 3.65 -22.40
N ARG A 275 -9.85 4.73 -21.71
CA ARG A 275 -10.68 4.64 -20.51
C ARG A 275 -11.99 3.92 -20.87
N PRO A 276 -12.40 2.86 -20.15
CA PRO A 276 -13.68 2.21 -20.38
C PRO A 276 -14.80 3.25 -20.22
N THR A 277 -15.60 3.47 -21.26
CA THR A 277 -16.80 4.30 -21.16
C THR A 277 -17.86 3.53 -20.36
N SER A 278 -18.45 4.16 -19.34
CA SER A 278 -19.64 3.61 -18.70
C SER A 278 -20.72 3.42 -19.77
N PRO A 279 -21.46 2.29 -19.81
CA PRO A 279 -22.57 2.14 -20.73
C PRO A 279 -23.65 3.15 -20.33
N SER A 280 -23.78 4.21 -21.10
CA SER A 280 -24.95 5.08 -21.07
C SER A 280 -26.16 4.23 -21.44
N GLY A 281 -27.04 3.99 -20.47
CA GLY A 281 -28.38 3.52 -20.76
C GLY A 281 -29.13 4.61 -21.50
N ASP A 282 -29.42 4.38 -22.78
CA ASP A 282 -30.79 4.43 -23.29
C ASP A 282 -30.84 3.87 -24.70
N GLY A 283 -31.85 3.05 -24.96
CA GLY A 283 -32.19 2.64 -26.32
C GLY A 283 -33.05 3.71 -27.00
N SER A 284 -32.73 4.04 -28.24
CA SER A 284 -33.70 4.12 -29.35
C SER A 284 -33.04 4.69 -30.61
N GLU A 285 -33.60 4.31 -31.74
CA GLU A 285 -33.15 4.55 -33.11
C GLU A 285 -33.28 5.99 -33.64
N THR A 286 -32.51 6.25 -34.70
CA THR A 286 -32.78 7.10 -35.89
C THR A 286 -32.48 8.62 -35.92
N ALA A 287 -31.81 8.97 -37.04
CA ALA A 287 -32.00 10.13 -37.93
C ALA A 287 -31.23 11.46 -37.71
N THR A 288 -30.22 11.65 -38.58
CA THR A 288 -29.90 12.84 -39.42
C THR A 288 -29.91 14.26 -38.83
N GLY A 289 -28.81 15.01 -39.02
CA GLY A 289 -28.87 16.49 -39.03
C GLY A 289 -27.54 17.24 -38.87
N VAL A 290 -27.13 17.90 -39.96
CA VAL A 290 -25.98 18.79 -40.20
C VAL A 290 -25.80 19.98 -39.22
N GLY A 291 -24.54 20.43 -38.99
CA GLY A 291 -24.26 21.85 -38.68
C GLY A 291 -22.98 22.17 -37.87
N HIS A 292 -21.91 22.61 -38.53
CA HIS A 292 -20.80 23.43 -37.97
C HIS A 292 -21.23 24.93 -37.95
N PRO A 293 -20.66 25.85 -37.14
CA PRO A 293 -19.24 26.25 -37.28
C PRO A 293 -18.46 26.78 -36.04
N THR A 294 -17.14 26.63 -36.13
CA THR A 294 -15.98 27.44 -35.66
C THR A 294 -16.17 28.61 -34.67
N THR A 295 -15.36 28.63 -33.60
CA THR A 295 -14.53 29.79 -33.17
C THR A 295 -13.30 29.31 -32.36
N THR A 296 -12.12 29.81 -32.69
CA THR A 296 -10.84 29.57 -31.99
C THR A 296 -10.54 30.67 -30.96
N PRO A 297 -10.02 30.36 -29.76
CA PRO A 297 -9.44 31.37 -28.86
C PRO A 297 -7.91 31.54 -29.10
N PRO A 298 -7.31 32.70 -28.73
CA PRO A 298 -5.93 33.06 -29.06
C PRO A 298 -4.89 32.36 -28.15
N PRO A 299 -3.60 32.32 -28.55
CA PRO A 299 -2.55 31.65 -27.79
C PRO A 299 -2.15 32.43 -26.50
N PRO A 300 -1.75 31.73 -25.42
CA PRO A 300 -1.24 32.37 -24.21
C PRO A 300 0.20 32.91 -24.40
N PRO A 301 0.63 33.91 -23.59
CA PRO A 301 1.93 34.56 -23.73
C PRO A 301 3.09 33.63 -23.29
N PRO A 302 4.33 33.87 -23.77
CA PRO A 302 5.46 33.00 -23.49
C PRO A 302 5.90 33.09 -22.01
N LEU A 303 5.98 31.92 -21.36
CA LEU A 303 6.51 31.75 -20.01
C LEU A 303 8.01 32.06 -20.00
N GLN A 304 8.40 33.06 -19.21
CA GLN A 304 9.80 33.33 -18.88
C GLN A 304 10.35 32.20 -18.00
N THR A 305 11.43 31.57 -18.46
CA THR A 305 12.15 30.52 -17.72
C THR A 305 12.97 31.14 -16.60
N SER A 306 12.40 31.25 -15.40
CA SER A 306 13.21 31.39 -14.19
C SER A 306 13.84 30.03 -13.88
N SER A 307 15.17 29.99 -13.89
CA SER A 307 16.01 28.87 -13.48
C SER A 307 15.54 28.30 -12.12
N LEU A 308 14.78 27.21 -12.17
CA LEU A 308 14.54 26.35 -11.02
C LEU A 308 15.84 25.61 -10.74
N ALA A 309 16.47 25.92 -9.61
CA ALA A 309 17.47 25.04 -9.02
C ALA A 309 16.88 23.62 -8.94
N PRO A 310 17.69 22.55 -9.14
CA PRO A 310 17.19 21.20 -9.12
C PRO A 310 16.44 20.95 -7.80
N PRO A 311 15.20 20.40 -7.83
CA PRO A 311 14.54 20.00 -6.61
C PRO A 311 15.44 18.97 -5.92
N ARG A 312 15.75 19.21 -4.64
CA ARG A 312 16.40 18.23 -3.77
C ARG A 312 15.70 16.88 -3.98
N MET A 313 16.46 15.86 -4.37
CA MET A 313 15.98 14.49 -4.40
C MET A 313 15.58 14.09 -2.97
N LEU A 314 14.28 14.08 -2.70
CA LEU A 314 13.70 13.55 -1.46
C LEU A 314 13.77 12.02 -1.55
N HIS A 315 14.39 11.38 -0.56
CA HIS A 315 14.35 9.93 -0.42
C HIS A 315 12.88 9.45 -0.35
N PRO A 316 12.57 8.24 -0.84
CA PRO A 316 11.20 7.72 -0.76
C PRO A 316 10.74 7.72 0.70
N ARG A 317 9.58 8.33 0.95
CA ARG A 317 8.94 8.53 2.28
C ARG A 317 8.55 7.20 2.94
N ARG A 318 9.50 6.30 3.23
CA ARG A 318 9.21 5.06 3.96
C ARG A 318 9.05 5.41 5.44
N VAL A 319 7.90 5.06 6.01
CA VAL A 319 7.65 5.12 7.46
C VAL A 319 8.08 3.76 8.03
N THR A 320 9.32 3.66 8.49
CA THR A 320 9.91 2.39 8.98
C THR A 320 10.07 2.36 10.50
N SER A 321 9.93 3.49 11.18
CA SER A 321 10.00 3.59 12.63
C SER A 321 8.63 3.93 13.23
N ALA A 322 8.34 3.36 14.40
CA ALA A 322 7.16 3.70 15.18
C ALA A 322 7.52 4.09 16.61
N VAL A 323 6.84 5.11 17.13
CA VAL A 323 6.89 5.53 18.53
C VAL A 323 5.63 5.01 19.24
N ILE A 324 5.82 4.26 20.33
CA ILE A 324 4.75 3.73 21.18
C ILE A 324 4.86 4.44 22.54
N VAL A 325 3.83 5.18 22.92
CA VAL A 325 3.84 5.92 24.20
C VAL A 325 3.26 5.05 25.32
N ALA A 326 4.11 4.64 26.27
CA ALA A 326 3.81 3.74 27.39
C ALA A 326 4.27 4.28 28.77
N ALA A 327 4.57 5.57 28.86
CA ALA A 327 5.14 6.20 30.07
C ALA A 327 4.08 6.76 31.05
N GLY A 328 2.79 6.54 30.79
CA GLY A 328 1.72 7.05 31.63
C GLY A 328 1.66 6.40 33.02
N LEU A 329 1.23 7.18 34.03
CA LEU A 329 1.06 6.71 35.42
C LEU A 329 -0.03 5.65 35.61
N SER A 330 -0.88 5.44 34.60
CA SER A 330 -1.93 4.41 34.59
C SER A 330 -2.89 4.47 35.79
N THR A 331 -3.14 5.67 36.31
CA THR A 331 -3.97 5.93 37.51
C THR A 331 -5.42 5.45 37.35
N ARG A 332 -5.96 5.49 36.14
CA ARG A 332 -7.32 5.04 35.81
C ARG A 332 -7.53 3.52 35.94
N MET A 333 -6.45 2.73 35.96
CA MET A 333 -6.46 1.28 36.16
C MET A 333 -5.88 0.87 37.53
N PHE A 334 -5.67 1.83 38.43
CA PHE A 334 -5.22 1.55 39.80
C PHE A 334 -6.31 0.79 40.59
N PRO A 335 -5.97 -0.18 41.45
CA PRO A 335 -4.62 -0.59 41.87
C PRO A 335 -3.94 -1.63 40.97
N ALA A 336 -4.63 -2.22 39.99
CA ALA A 336 -4.05 -3.27 39.14
C ALA A 336 -2.78 -2.78 38.40
N SER A 337 -2.81 -1.53 37.93
CA SER A 337 -1.68 -0.89 37.25
C SER A 337 -0.43 -0.67 38.11
N ALA A 338 -0.56 -0.73 39.45
CA ALA A 338 0.57 -0.64 40.36
C ALA A 338 1.38 -1.95 40.44
N VAL A 339 0.78 -3.07 40.01
CA VAL A 339 1.42 -4.40 40.01
C VAL A 339 1.89 -4.78 38.61
N VAL A 340 1.05 -4.56 37.60
CA VAL A 340 1.36 -4.87 36.20
C VAL A 340 1.05 -3.63 35.38
N LYS A 341 1.97 -3.18 34.52
CA LYS A 341 1.70 -2.05 33.62
C LYS A 341 0.54 -2.38 32.68
N LYS A 342 -0.33 -1.40 32.38
CA LYS A 342 -1.53 -1.65 31.56
C LYS A 342 -1.18 -2.14 30.15
N GLU A 343 -0.05 -1.72 29.60
CA GLU A 343 0.50 -2.18 28.32
C GLU A 343 0.91 -3.67 28.37
N LEU A 344 1.06 -4.23 29.56
CA LEU A 344 1.33 -5.64 29.81
C LEU A 344 0.09 -6.43 30.24
N PHE A 345 -1.08 -5.80 30.30
CA PHE A 345 -2.32 -6.52 30.61
C PHE A 345 -2.62 -7.57 29.52
N PRO A 346 -3.16 -8.73 29.93
CA PRO A 346 -3.51 -9.78 28.98
C PRO A 346 -4.70 -9.35 28.14
N ILE A 347 -4.64 -9.64 26.84
CA ILE A 347 -5.75 -9.58 25.90
C ILE A 347 -5.79 -10.88 25.09
N VAL A 348 -6.99 -11.42 24.85
CA VAL A 348 -7.16 -12.54 23.91
C VAL A 348 -7.37 -11.93 22.53
N ASP A 349 -6.49 -12.28 21.61
CA ASP A 349 -6.60 -11.84 20.21
C ASP A 349 -7.46 -12.81 19.39
N HIS A 350 -7.77 -12.44 18.16
CA HIS A 350 -8.61 -13.18 17.22
C HIS A 350 -8.09 -14.59 16.89
N ASP A 351 -6.81 -14.86 17.11
CA ASP A 351 -6.18 -16.18 16.98
C ASP A 351 -6.37 -17.07 18.24
N GLY A 352 -7.07 -16.55 19.26
CA GLY A 352 -7.28 -17.20 20.54
C GLY A 352 -6.07 -17.16 21.47
N VAL A 353 -4.98 -16.51 21.07
CA VAL A 353 -3.77 -16.38 21.89
C VAL A 353 -3.95 -15.21 22.86
N CYS A 354 -3.78 -15.50 24.14
CA CYS A 354 -3.70 -14.49 25.17
C CYS A 354 -2.28 -13.88 25.17
N LYS A 355 -2.17 -12.58 24.87
CA LYS A 355 -0.90 -11.85 24.80
C LYS A 355 -0.99 -10.48 25.46
N PRO A 356 0.14 -9.89 25.88
CA PRO A 356 0.17 -8.52 26.37
C PRO A 356 -0.28 -7.50 25.31
N VAL A 357 -0.96 -6.43 25.74
CA VAL A 357 -1.44 -5.34 24.87
C VAL A 357 -0.33 -4.82 23.95
N ILE A 358 0.86 -4.52 24.49
CA ILE A 358 1.99 -4.00 23.70
C ILE A 358 2.46 -4.96 22.60
N LEU A 359 2.38 -6.28 22.84
CA LEU A 359 2.73 -7.28 21.83
C LEU A 359 1.70 -7.28 20.69
N ALA A 360 0.41 -7.20 21.01
CA ALA A 360 -0.65 -7.10 19.99
C ALA A 360 -0.51 -5.81 19.15
N ILE A 361 -0.15 -4.68 19.78
CA ILE A 361 0.16 -3.43 19.06
C ILE A 361 1.35 -3.65 18.12
N MET A 362 2.47 -4.18 18.63
CA MET A 362 3.68 -4.38 17.83
C MET A 362 3.47 -5.34 16.66
N GLU A 363 2.72 -6.43 16.84
CA GLU A 363 2.38 -7.35 15.74
C GLU A 363 1.62 -6.64 14.63
N GLY A 364 0.62 -5.81 14.97
CA GLY A 364 -0.09 -4.98 13.99
C GLY A 364 0.80 -3.95 13.29
N LEU A 365 1.82 -3.41 13.98
CA LEU A 365 2.79 -2.50 13.38
C LEU A 365 3.77 -3.20 12.43
N VAL A 366 4.21 -4.43 12.77
CA VAL A 366 5.05 -5.25 11.87
C VAL A 366 4.33 -5.51 10.55
N GLU A 367 3.02 -5.81 10.61
CA GLU A 367 2.18 -6.00 9.41
C GLU A 367 2.05 -4.72 8.57
N SER A 368 2.35 -3.55 9.13
CA SER A 368 2.36 -2.25 8.43
C SER A 368 3.73 -1.87 7.86
N GLY A 369 4.72 -2.75 7.93
CA GLY A 369 6.07 -2.50 7.43
C GLY A 369 6.94 -1.67 8.38
N ILE A 370 6.54 -1.50 9.64
CA ILE A 370 7.40 -0.91 10.66
C ILE A 370 8.53 -1.90 10.97
N GLU A 371 9.76 -1.39 10.97
CA GLU A 371 11.01 -2.12 11.19
C GLU A 371 11.60 -1.80 12.57
N ARG A 372 11.47 -0.57 13.07
CA ARG A 372 12.05 -0.10 14.35
C ARG A 372 10.96 0.40 15.31
N PHE A 373 11.07 0.07 16.59
CA PHE A 373 10.16 0.52 17.65
C PHE A 373 10.90 1.39 18.66
N VAL A 374 10.37 2.57 18.94
CA VAL A 374 10.77 3.42 20.05
C VAL A 374 9.66 3.38 21.10
N VAL A 375 9.91 2.75 22.23
CA VAL A 375 8.91 2.63 23.31
C VAL A 375 9.25 3.65 24.38
N VAL A 376 8.38 4.64 24.56
CA VAL A 376 8.54 5.68 25.59
C VAL A 376 8.02 5.13 26.92
N VAL A 377 8.88 5.03 27.93
CA VAL A 377 8.61 4.39 29.23
C VAL A 377 9.12 5.25 30.39
N GLN A 378 8.75 4.91 31.63
CA GLN A 378 9.48 5.41 32.79
C GLN A 378 10.72 4.53 33.03
N GLU A 379 11.77 5.08 33.63
CA GLU A 379 13.04 4.37 33.84
C GLU A 379 12.85 3.04 34.58
N LYS A 380 12.05 3.05 35.65
CA LYS A 380 11.73 1.86 36.47
C LYS A 380 11.05 0.72 35.68
N ASP A 381 10.43 1.01 34.54
CA ASP A 381 9.67 0.04 33.77
C ASP A 381 10.49 -0.65 32.67
N ILE A 382 11.69 -0.13 32.35
CA ILE A 382 12.55 -0.66 31.28
C ILE A 382 12.81 -2.15 31.50
N ALA A 383 13.19 -2.53 32.72
CA ALA A 383 13.50 -3.92 33.05
C ALA A 383 12.30 -4.85 32.82
N VAL A 384 11.09 -4.40 33.11
CA VAL A 384 9.86 -5.21 32.97
C VAL A 384 9.57 -5.49 31.49
N PHE A 385 9.69 -4.48 30.62
CA PHE A 385 9.52 -4.69 29.18
C PHE A 385 10.67 -5.50 28.59
N ASP A 386 11.93 -5.23 28.99
CA ASP A 386 13.10 -5.98 28.55
C ASP A 386 12.99 -7.47 28.88
N ASP A 387 12.65 -7.81 30.12
CA ASP A 387 12.49 -9.20 30.58
C ASP A 387 11.40 -9.93 29.80
N PHE A 388 10.31 -9.24 29.45
CA PHE A 388 9.25 -9.79 28.61
C PHE A 388 9.73 -10.06 27.18
N PHE A 389 10.28 -9.07 26.48
CA PHE A 389 10.70 -9.23 25.08
C PHE A 389 11.92 -10.15 24.93
N SER A 390 12.75 -10.29 25.97
CA SER A 390 13.81 -11.29 26.03
C SER A 390 13.34 -12.68 26.50
N MET A 391 12.04 -12.84 26.84
CA MET A 391 11.45 -14.08 27.32
C MET A 391 12.22 -14.74 28.49
N LYS A 392 12.90 -13.94 29.33
CA LYS A 392 13.82 -14.43 30.38
C LYS A 392 13.11 -15.33 31.38
N ALA A 393 11.88 -14.99 31.76
CA ALA A 393 11.08 -15.74 32.72
C ALA A 393 10.75 -17.17 32.25
N VAL A 394 10.71 -17.38 30.93
CA VAL A 394 10.32 -18.66 30.33
C VAL A 394 11.55 -19.48 29.92
N GLU A 395 12.72 -18.86 29.80
CA GLU A 395 13.96 -19.48 29.32
C GLU A 395 14.28 -20.83 29.99
N LYS A 396 14.29 -20.86 31.33
CA LYS A 396 14.58 -22.08 32.13
C LYS A 396 13.56 -23.20 31.93
N HIS A 397 12.36 -22.87 31.46
CA HIS A 397 11.25 -23.81 31.28
C HIS A 397 10.81 -23.94 29.82
N LYS A 398 11.58 -23.42 28.85
CA LYS A 398 11.26 -23.48 27.41
C LYS A 398 10.98 -24.90 26.92
N HIS A 399 11.64 -25.91 27.50
CA HIS A 399 11.43 -27.33 27.19
C HIS A 399 10.02 -27.84 27.57
N ARG A 400 9.33 -27.18 28.51
CA ARG A 400 7.96 -27.51 28.94
C ARG A 400 6.89 -26.94 28.00
N LEU A 401 7.26 -26.01 27.11
CA LEU A 401 6.34 -25.44 26.12
C LEU A 401 6.14 -26.41 24.95
N LYS A 402 4.92 -26.42 24.39
CA LYS A 402 4.61 -27.13 23.14
C LYS A 402 5.34 -26.48 21.94
N PRO A 403 5.55 -27.19 20.82
CA PRO A 403 6.24 -26.63 19.65
C PRO A 403 5.69 -25.29 19.15
N PRO A 404 4.35 -25.07 19.03
CA PRO A 404 3.82 -23.77 18.60
C PRO A 404 4.14 -22.63 19.57
N GLN A 405 4.15 -22.91 20.88
CA GLN A 405 4.48 -21.92 21.91
C GLN A 405 5.96 -21.55 21.88
N ARG A 406 6.86 -22.52 21.62
CA ARG A 406 8.29 -22.25 21.44
C ARG A 406 8.56 -21.41 20.20
N ALA A 407 7.91 -21.73 19.08
CA ALA A 407 7.99 -20.92 17.87
C ALA A 407 7.48 -19.49 18.12
N TYR A 408 6.41 -19.34 18.89
CA TYR A 408 5.90 -18.01 19.24
C TYR A 408 6.87 -17.22 20.14
N CYS A 409 7.48 -17.86 21.14
CA CYS A 409 8.53 -17.23 21.95
C CYS A 409 9.69 -16.72 21.09
N ALA A 410 10.14 -17.51 20.11
CA ALA A 410 11.22 -17.11 19.20
C ALA A 410 10.82 -15.88 18.35
N ARG A 411 9.55 -15.76 17.94
CA ARG A 411 9.06 -14.55 17.25
C ARG A 411 9.08 -13.31 18.15
N ILE A 412 8.72 -13.46 19.42
CA ILE A 412 8.78 -12.36 20.41
C ILE A 412 10.24 -11.92 20.63
N GLU A 413 11.15 -12.88 20.80
CA GLU A 413 12.59 -12.60 20.95
C GLU A 413 13.18 -11.89 19.73
N ALA A 414 12.70 -12.21 18.52
CA ALA A 414 13.11 -11.52 17.30
C ALA A 414 12.65 -10.04 17.22
N LEU A 415 11.67 -9.62 18.04
CA LEU A 415 11.30 -8.20 18.16
C LEU A 415 12.28 -7.43 19.04
N ARG A 416 12.92 -8.07 20.02
CA ARG A 416 13.80 -7.40 20.99
C ARG A 416 14.89 -6.51 20.37
N PRO A 417 15.67 -6.93 19.35
CA PRO A 417 16.72 -6.08 18.75
C PRO A 417 16.15 -4.89 17.96
N ARG A 418 14.83 -4.87 17.71
CA ARG A 418 14.12 -3.81 17.00
C ARG A 418 13.57 -2.74 17.94
N ILE A 419 13.67 -2.95 19.27
CA ILE A 419 13.11 -2.09 20.31
C ILE A 419 14.20 -1.22 20.93
N THR A 420 13.96 0.09 20.92
CA THR A 420 14.71 1.10 21.66
C THR A 420 13.80 1.70 22.73
N TYR A 421 14.26 1.75 23.98
CA TYR A 421 13.52 2.41 25.05
C TYR A 421 13.93 3.87 25.17
N SER A 422 12.94 4.75 25.32
CA SER A 422 13.14 6.18 25.58
C SER A 422 12.52 6.54 26.91
N VAL A 423 13.25 7.23 27.77
CA VAL A 423 12.78 7.54 29.12
C VAL A 423 12.03 8.87 29.13
N GLN A 424 10.84 8.87 29.75
CA GLN A 424 10.13 10.06 30.17
C GLN A 424 10.24 10.19 31.70
N GLU A 425 11.10 11.08 32.17
CA GLU A 425 11.32 11.31 33.61
C GLU A 425 10.09 11.97 34.27
N GLN A 426 9.59 13.04 33.64
CA GLN A 426 8.46 13.83 34.14
C GLN A 426 7.23 13.67 33.24
N GLN A 427 6.05 13.44 33.83
CA GLN A 427 4.81 13.23 33.09
C GLN A 427 4.12 14.56 32.77
N GLU A 428 4.74 15.36 31.91
CA GLU A 428 4.29 16.71 31.55
C GLU A 428 3.31 16.77 30.38
N GLY A 429 2.70 15.63 30.02
CA GLY A 429 1.73 15.53 28.93
C GLY A 429 2.17 14.64 27.76
N PHE A 430 1.26 14.45 26.80
CA PHE A 430 1.47 13.57 25.65
C PHE A 430 2.51 14.12 24.67
N GLY A 431 2.55 15.43 24.44
CA GLY A 431 3.57 16.08 23.62
C GLY A 431 4.97 15.90 24.22
N HIS A 432 5.12 16.01 25.55
CA HIS A 432 6.37 15.72 26.23
C HIS A 432 6.82 14.27 26.05
N ALA A 433 5.90 13.30 26.15
CA ALA A 433 6.22 11.89 25.93
C ALA A 433 6.73 11.64 24.49
N VAL A 434 6.10 12.25 23.49
CA VAL A 434 6.57 12.19 22.09
C VAL A 434 7.97 12.81 21.99
N PHE A 435 8.20 13.97 22.62
CA PHE A 435 9.49 14.66 22.58
C PHE A 435 10.65 13.83 23.13
N CYS A 436 10.42 13.05 24.19
CA CYS A 436 11.44 12.16 24.76
C CYS A 436 12.02 11.21 23.69
N ALA A 437 11.21 10.75 22.73
CA ALA A 437 11.64 9.86 21.66
C ALA A 437 12.60 10.50 20.63
N ARG A 438 12.83 11.83 20.68
CA ARG A 438 13.62 12.58 19.69
C ARG A 438 14.96 11.94 19.36
N HIS A 439 15.75 11.58 20.37
CA HIS A 439 17.09 11.06 20.14
C HIS A 439 17.08 9.69 19.45
N ALA A 440 16.17 8.81 19.89
CA ALA A 440 16.00 7.48 19.34
C ALA A 440 15.48 7.51 17.90
N VAL A 441 14.56 8.43 17.58
CA VAL A 441 14.02 8.60 16.22
C VAL A 441 15.05 9.26 15.30
N LEU A 442 15.74 10.32 15.74
CA LEU A 442 16.70 11.05 14.90
C LEU A 442 18.08 10.37 14.80
N GLY A 443 18.32 9.27 15.50
CA GLY A 443 19.61 8.55 15.48
C GLY A 443 20.78 9.37 16.04
N THR A 444 20.51 10.27 16.99
CA THR A 444 21.55 11.06 17.67
C THR A 444 21.92 10.36 18.97
N GLU A 445 23.04 9.64 18.99
CA GLU A 445 23.49 8.91 20.19
C GLU A 445 23.79 9.84 21.38
N HIS A 446 23.70 9.26 22.58
CA HIS A 446 23.86 9.86 23.90
C HIS A 446 25.08 10.78 24.04
N ALA A 447 24.87 12.10 23.95
CA ALA A 447 25.53 13.01 24.88
C ALA A 447 24.72 12.94 26.17
N GLY A 448 25.33 12.47 27.26
CA GLY A 448 24.67 12.29 28.55
C GLY A 448 23.83 13.50 28.94
N SER A 449 22.69 13.22 29.58
CA SER A 449 21.88 14.22 30.27
C SER A 449 22.81 15.08 31.14
N GLY A 450 22.89 16.38 30.83
CA GLY A 450 23.67 17.37 31.59
C GLY A 450 24.56 18.31 30.80
N ALA A 451 24.97 18.00 29.56
CA ALA A 451 25.94 18.87 28.84
C ALA A 451 25.36 19.65 27.64
N ALA A 452 24.23 19.21 27.08
CA ALA A 452 23.66 19.84 25.87
C ALA A 452 22.86 21.14 26.16
N GLU A 453 22.47 21.40 27.41
CA GLU A 453 21.88 22.68 27.80
C GLU A 453 22.91 23.82 27.85
N ALA A 454 24.19 23.54 28.15
CA ALA A 454 25.23 24.55 28.24
C ALA A 454 25.80 24.99 26.87
N ALA A 455 25.62 24.18 25.82
CA ALA A 455 26.21 24.46 24.51
C ALA A 455 25.37 25.41 23.63
N LEU A 456 24.11 25.68 24.00
CA LEU A 456 23.28 26.69 23.33
C LEU A 456 23.46 28.12 23.90
N GLU A 457 24.17 28.27 25.02
CA GLU A 457 24.40 29.60 25.63
C GLU A 457 25.62 30.34 25.08
N ASN A 458 26.56 29.68 24.40
CA ASN A 458 27.79 30.32 23.94
C ASN A 458 28.05 30.07 22.45
N GLY A 459 27.56 30.99 21.62
CA GLY A 459 27.73 30.99 20.15
C GLY A 459 29.17 31.10 19.68
N ARG A 460 29.88 29.98 19.59
CA ARG A 460 31.13 29.84 18.83
C ARG A 460 31.18 28.51 18.08
N LEU A 461 31.12 28.60 16.75
CA LEU A 461 31.51 27.53 15.84
C LEU A 461 33.04 27.53 15.74
N THR A 462 33.70 26.49 16.24
CA THR A 462 35.09 26.18 15.87
C THR A 462 35.15 24.80 15.25
N GLY A 463 35.62 24.75 14.00
CA GLY A 463 35.81 23.53 13.24
C GLY A 463 36.94 22.66 13.82
N GLY A 464 36.72 21.35 13.77
CA GLY A 464 37.72 20.33 14.07
C GLY A 464 37.30 19.02 13.41
N SER A 465 38.11 18.58 12.45
CA SER A 465 37.98 17.31 11.74
C SER A 465 38.50 16.14 12.58
N SER A 466 37.75 15.04 12.65
CA SER A 466 38.34 13.68 12.74
C SER A 466 37.28 12.57 12.58
N SER A 467 37.46 11.82 11.48
CA SER A 467 37.34 10.35 11.32
C SER A 467 36.21 9.55 11.99
N SER A 468 35.33 9.05 11.10
CA SER A 468 34.78 7.69 11.01
C SER A 468 34.26 6.99 12.28
N ASN A 469 32.93 6.94 12.39
CA ASN A 469 32.22 5.68 12.63
C ASN A 469 30.88 5.70 11.88
N SER A 470 30.61 4.61 11.17
CA SER A 470 29.40 4.39 10.39
C SER A 470 28.24 4.01 11.32
N SER A 471 27.51 5.00 11.82
CA SER A 471 26.17 4.81 12.41
C SER A 471 25.11 5.18 11.37
N SER A 472 24.16 4.28 11.16
CA SER A 472 22.98 4.43 10.31
C SER A 472 22.04 5.51 10.84
N GLY A 473 22.42 6.78 10.62
CA GLY A 473 21.53 7.92 10.84
C GLY A 473 20.35 7.84 9.88
N GLU A 474 19.13 7.89 10.42
CA GLU A 474 17.92 8.05 9.61
C GLU A 474 17.98 9.38 8.84
N ASP A 475 17.36 9.41 7.65
CA ASP A 475 17.24 10.61 6.84
C ASP A 475 16.58 11.73 7.66
N PRO A 476 17.17 12.94 7.79
CA PRO A 476 16.60 14.05 8.53
C PRO A 476 15.21 14.52 8.03
N ASP A 477 14.76 14.07 6.85
CA ASP A 477 13.42 14.29 6.31
C ASP A 477 12.47 13.07 6.52
N SER A 478 12.85 12.10 7.38
CA SER A 478 12.04 10.91 7.68
C SER A 478 10.77 11.22 8.48
N SER A 479 9.77 10.35 8.34
CA SER A 479 8.53 10.38 9.13
C SER A 479 8.40 9.11 9.94
N PHE A 480 7.84 9.21 11.15
CA PHE A 480 7.60 8.06 12.03
C PHE A 480 6.11 7.89 12.32
N LEU A 481 5.70 6.65 12.58
CA LEU A 481 4.33 6.32 12.99
C LEU A 481 4.21 6.44 14.52
N LEU A 482 3.37 7.32 15.02
CA LEU A 482 3.04 7.42 16.44
C LEU A 482 1.76 6.66 16.74
N VAL A 483 1.80 5.80 17.77
CA VAL A 483 0.63 5.10 18.30
C VAL A 483 0.56 5.19 19.83
N LEU A 484 -0.66 5.06 20.37
CA LEU A 484 -0.92 5.06 21.80
C LEU A 484 -0.68 3.65 22.37
N GLY A 485 0.10 3.54 23.44
CA GLY A 485 0.37 2.24 24.09
C GLY A 485 -0.83 1.64 24.80
N ASP A 486 -1.88 2.42 25.04
CA ASP A 486 -3.10 2.01 25.73
C ASP A 486 -4.33 1.87 24.83
N HIS A 487 -4.14 1.85 23.51
CA HIS A 487 -5.20 1.59 22.55
C HIS A 487 -4.86 0.36 21.71
N LEU A 488 -5.80 -0.58 21.63
CA LEU A 488 -5.72 -1.70 20.68
C LEU A 488 -6.47 -1.34 19.41
N TYR A 489 -5.82 -1.59 18.27
CA TYR A 489 -6.37 -1.24 16.96
C TYR A 489 -6.89 -2.50 16.25
N ARG A 490 -8.20 -2.74 16.38
CA ARG A 490 -8.88 -3.88 15.76
C ARG A 490 -9.30 -3.52 14.34
N ARG A 491 -9.05 -4.43 13.39
CA ARG A 491 -9.55 -4.29 12.01
C ARG A 491 -11.07 -4.31 11.97
N GLY A 492 -11.67 -3.52 11.08
CA GLY A 492 -13.11 -3.51 10.87
C GLY A 492 -13.60 -4.74 10.07
N ALA A 493 -14.91 -5.03 10.15
CA ALA A 493 -15.51 -6.15 9.42
C ALA A 493 -15.45 -5.94 7.89
N GLY A 494 -14.81 -6.85 7.15
CA GLY A 494 -14.64 -6.73 5.69
C GLY A 494 -13.35 -6.03 5.24
N THR A 495 -12.39 -5.82 6.14
CA THR A 495 -10.99 -5.53 5.77
C THR A 495 -10.03 -6.53 6.39
N THR A 496 -9.05 -6.98 5.61
CA THR A 496 -7.90 -7.78 6.07
C THR A 496 -6.70 -6.92 6.44
N GLU A 497 -6.79 -5.61 6.23
CA GLU A 497 -5.70 -4.67 6.39
C GLU A 497 -5.62 -4.14 7.82
N ALA A 498 -4.42 -4.12 8.42
CA ALA A 498 -4.21 -3.55 9.76
C ALA A 498 -4.52 -2.04 9.77
N CYS A 499 -5.01 -1.52 10.89
CA CYS A 499 -5.36 -0.10 11.00
C CYS A 499 -4.17 0.82 10.67
N ALA A 500 -2.97 0.48 11.16
CA ALA A 500 -1.76 1.23 10.87
C ALA A 500 -1.40 1.18 9.37
N SER A 501 -1.61 0.04 8.69
CA SER A 501 -1.35 -0.10 7.26
C SER A 501 -2.26 0.83 6.45
N GLN A 502 -3.54 0.96 6.83
CA GLN A 502 -4.48 1.88 6.17
C GLN A 502 -3.97 3.33 6.22
N LEU A 503 -3.45 3.77 7.37
CA LEU A 503 -2.87 5.12 7.50
C LEU A 503 -1.56 5.28 6.72
N VAL A 504 -0.66 4.29 6.80
CA VAL A 504 0.61 4.29 6.07
C VAL A 504 0.36 4.32 4.57
N HIS A 505 -0.55 3.51 4.05
CA HIS A 505 -0.91 3.51 2.63
C HIS A 505 -1.52 4.85 2.20
N ALA A 506 -2.46 5.39 2.98
CA ALA A 506 -3.02 6.72 2.68
C ALA A 506 -1.96 7.82 2.67
N PHE A 507 -0.97 7.77 3.58
CA PHE A 507 0.14 8.72 3.60
C PHE A 507 1.11 8.53 2.42
N LEU A 508 1.39 7.30 2.01
CA LEU A 508 2.23 7.02 0.84
C LEU A 508 1.54 7.43 -0.46
N GLU A 509 0.21 7.29 -0.54
CA GLU A 509 -0.60 7.59 -1.74
C GLU A 509 -0.94 9.09 -1.85
N HIS A 510 -1.36 9.72 -0.76
CA HIS A 510 -1.91 11.08 -0.76
C HIS A 510 -1.14 12.07 0.13
N GLY A 511 -0.15 11.61 0.88
CA GLY A 511 0.63 12.49 1.75
C GLY A 511 1.44 13.50 0.95
N GLU A 512 1.84 14.57 1.63
CA GLU A 512 2.78 15.57 1.11
C GLU A 512 4.05 15.57 1.99
N ALA A 513 5.20 15.89 1.40
CA ALA A 513 6.49 15.78 2.08
C ALA A 513 6.55 16.78 3.24
N GLY A 514 6.94 16.32 4.42
CA GLY A 514 7.02 17.17 5.60
C GLY A 514 5.68 17.56 6.23
N LYS A 515 4.55 17.04 5.72
CA LYS A 515 3.21 17.24 6.28
C LYS A 515 2.78 16.03 7.12
N PRO A 516 2.09 16.23 8.25
CA PRO A 516 1.59 15.13 9.06
C PRO A 516 0.38 14.43 8.42
N ALA A 517 0.11 13.19 8.84
CA ALA A 517 -1.14 12.48 8.56
C ALA A 517 -1.75 11.90 9.83
N ILE A 518 -3.09 11.89 9.90
CA ILE A 518 -3.84 11.47 11.08
C ILE A 518 -4.87 10.41 10.70
N GLY A 519 -4.93 9.32 11.45
CA GLY A 519 -6.02 8.36 11.39
C GLY A 519 -7.27 8.94 12.06
N LEU A 520 -8.44 8.75 11.43
CA LEU A 520 -9.71 9.32 11.82
C LEU A 520 -10.79 8.25 11.94
N LYS A 521 -11.87 8.58 12.67
CA LYS A 521 -13.10 7.81 12.72
C LYS A 521 -14.29 8.76 12.70
N VAL A 522 -15.42 8.31 12.16
CA VAL A 522 -16.66 9.08 12.19
C VAL A 522 -17.42 8.72 13.46
N MET A 523 -17.75 9.73 14.28
CA MET A 523 -18.53 9.58 15.51
C MET A 523 -19.69 10.58 15.54
N GLY A 524 -20.73 10.28 16.32
CA GLY A 524 -21.82 11.22 16.61
C GLY A 524 -21.40 12.34 17.56
N GLU A 525 -22.09 13.47 17.49
CA GLU A 525 -21.83 14.70 18.25
C GLU A 525 -21.73 14.46 19.77
N SER A 526 -22.61 13.64 20.35
CA SER A 526 -22.57 13.29 21.78
C SER A 526 -21.28 12.60 22.23
N SER A 527 -20.50 12.03 21.30
CA SER A 527 -19.34 11.20 21.60
C SER A 527 -17.99 11.87 21.30
N VAL A 528 -17.97 13.16 20.95
CA VAL A 528 -16.73 13.84 20.50
C VAL A 528 -15.82 14.34 21.62
N SER A 529 -16.39 14.63 22.80
CA SER A 529 -15.67 15.33 23.88
C SER A 529 -14.36 14.69 24.39
N PRO A 530 -14.16 13.35 24.39
CA PRO A 530 -12.90 12.78 24.85
C PRO A 530 -11.82 12.75 23.76
N TYR A 531 -12.13 13.10 22.51
CA TYR A 531 -11.24 12.97 21.36
C TYR A 531 -10.84 14.33 20.76
N GLY A 532 -9.71 14.37 20.07
CA GLY A 532 -9.45 15.43 19.10
C GLY A 532 -10.45 15.35 17.95
N VAL A 533 -10.92 16.49 17.46
CA VAL A 533 -11.92 16.58 16.39
C VAL A 533 -11.37 17.40 15.24
N ALA A 534 -11.57 16.92 14.02
CA ALA A 534 -11.10 17.54 12.80
C ALA A 534 -12.26 17.91 11.89
N ALA A 535 -12.03 18.89 11.01
CA ALA A 535 -12.87 19.16 9.87
C ALA A 535 -12.04 19.41 8.62
N GLY A 536 -12.60 19.12 7.46
CA GLY A 536 -11.90 19.22 6.20
C GLY A 536 -12.76 18.93 4.98
N HIS A 537 -12.10 18.78 3.85
CA HIS A 537 -12.75 18.41 2.59
C HIS A 537 -12.26 17.03 2.15
N CYS A 538 -13.18 16.20 1.65
CA CYS A 538 -12.83 14.92 1.04
C CYS A 538 -11.95 15.17 -0.21
N VAL A 539 -10.83 14.47 -0.32
CA VAL A 539 -9.84 14.65 -1.41
C VAL A 539 -10.09 13.69 -2.58
N GLY A 540 -11.03 12.74 -2.46
CA GLY A 540 -11.43 11.89 -3.59
C GLY A 540 -12.51 10.86 -3.25
N HIS A 541 -13.56 10.81 -4.08
CA HIS A 541 -14.44 9.64 -4.19
C HIS A 541 -13.77 8.56 -5.07
N PRO A 542 -13.91 7.25 -4.79
CA PRO A 542 -13.76 6.23 -5.83
C PRO A 542 -14.67 6.55 -7.02
N PRO A 543 -14.20 6.39 -8.26
CA PRO A 543 -15.00 6.69 -9.45
C PRO A 543 -16.29 5.87 -9.49
N GLN A 544 -17.37 6.47 -10.00
CA GLN A 544 -18.75 5.97 -9.95
C GLN A 544 -18.94 4.52 -10.45
N HIS A 545 -18.07 4.05 -11.36
CA HIS A 545 -18.09 2.67 -11.85
C HIS A 545 -17.67 1.61 -10.79
N ILE A 546 -16.96 1.99 -9.72
CA ILE A 546 -16.64 1.13 -8.56
C ILE A 546 -17.87 0.94 -7.68
N VAL A 547 -18.64 2.01 -7.45
CA VAL A 547 -19.92 1.97 -6.73
C VAL A 547 -20.91 1.05 -7.47
N GLU A 548 -20.96 1.13 -8.80
CA GLU A 548 -21.78 0.27 -9.66
C GLU A 548 -21.31 -1.21 -9.73
N ARG A 549 -20.05 -1.51 -9.41
CA ARG A 549 -19.51 -2.88 -9.34
C ARG A 549 -19.84 -3.54 -8.00
N TRP A 550 -19.75 -2.77 -6.91
CA TRP A 550 -20.13 -3.24 -5.58
C TRP A 550 -21.63 -3.51 -5.45
N HIS A 551 -22.48 -2.69 -6.09
CA HIS A 551 -23.92 -2.95 -6.20
C HIS A 551 -24.25 -4.20 -7.03
N ARG A 552 -23.42 -4.56 -8.03
CA ARG A 552 -23.60 -5.80 -8.82
C ARG A 552 -23.13 -7.06 -8.10
N ALA A 553 -22.06 -6.97 -7.30
CA ALA A 553 -21.56 -8.10 -6.50
C ALA A 553 -22.48 -8.45 -5.31
N ALA A 554 -23.12 -7.46 -4.69
CA ALA A 554 -24.07 -7.65 -3.59
C ALA A 554 -25.47 -8.14 -4.05
N ALA A 555 -25.76 -8.09 -5.35
CA ALA A 555 -27.05 -8.47 -5.93
C ALA A 555 -27.07 -9.88 -6.59
N ALA A 556 -25.99 -10.65 -6.49
CA ALA A 556 -25.95 -12.01 -7.03
C ALA A 556 -26.70 -12.99 -6.09
N PRO A 557 -27.75 -13.70 -6.55
CA PRO A 557 -28.52 -14.58 -5.69
C PRO A 557 -27.73 -15.84 -5.34
N THR A 558 -27.58 -16.10 -4.04
CA THR A 558 -27.06 -17.35 -3.48
C THR A 558 -27.98 -18.50 -3.88
N ARG A 559 -27.61 -19.28 -4.91
CA ARG A 559 -28.26 -20.57 -5.19
C ARG A 559 -27.62 -21.64 -4.31
N LEU A 560 -28.22 -21.90 -3.17
CA LEU A 560 -28.05 -23.15 -2.44
C LEU A 560 -28.82 -24.26 -3.19
N ALA A 561 -28.09 -25.24 -3.71
CA ALA A 561 -28.67 -26.49 -4.20
C ALA A 561 -28.41 -27.59 -3.15
N GLY A 562 -29.47 -27.97 -2.44
CA GLY A 562 -29.54 -29.20 -1.68
C GLY A 562 -30.94 -29.79 -1.82
N GLY A 563 -31.07 -30.88 -2.58
CA GLY A 563 -32.20 -31.82 -2.51
C GLY A 563 -31.66 -33.18 -2.07
N ALA A 564 -32.40 -34.13 -1.51
CA ALA A 564 -33.82 -34.29 -1.23
C ALA A 564 -33.96 -35.47 -0.23
N GLY A 565 -35.13 -35.63 0.40
CA GLY A 565 -35.51 -36.90 1.06
C GLY A 565 -36.40 -36.72 2.29
N GLY A 566 -37.70 -36.93 2.12
CA GLY A 566 -38.71 -36.77 3.17
C GLY A 566 -38.98 -38.02 4.01
N ASN A 567 -39.62 -37.80 5.17
CA ASN A 567 -40.86 -38.48 5.59
C ASN A 567 -41.31 -37.96 6.97
N GLY A 568 -42.62 -37.75 7.12
CA GLY A 568 -43.31 -37.72 8.43
C GLY A 568 -43.84 -36.35 8.90
N ALA A 569 -45.12 -36.11 8.66
CA ALA A 569 -45.94 -35.00 9.20
C ALA A 569 -46.68 -35.44 10.49
N PRO A 570 -47.59 -34.65 11.12
CA PRO A 570 -47.73 -33.20 11.26
C PRO A 570 -48.07 -32.74 12.72
N THR A 571 -48.39 -31.45 12.89
CA THR A 571 -49.21 -30.81 13.97
C THR A 571 -48.43 -30.41 15.24
N THR A 572 -48.59 -29.24 15.89
CA THR A 572 -49.68 -28.26 16.01
C THR A 572 -49.12 -26.83 16.15
N SER A 573 -50.01 -25.85 16.04
CA SER A 573 -49.83 -24.40 15.95
C SER A 573 -49.82 -23.70 17.35
N PRO A 574 -49.92 -22.36 17.48
CA PRO A 574 -48.91 -21.53 18.12
C PRO A 574 -49.39 -20.91 19.46
N SER A 575 -48.47 -20.47 20.32
CA SER A 575 -48.86 -19.68 21.50
C SER A 575 -47.77 -18.73 21.97
N ALA A 576 -48.06 -17.44 21.76
CA ALA A 576 -47.74 -16.32 22.64
C ALA A 576 -46.26 -16.02 22.98
N ALA A 577 -45.56 -15.41 22.03
CA ALA A 577 -44.51 -14.43 22.31
C ALA A 577 -44.51 -13.27 21.29
N ALA A 578 -45.68 -12.98 20.71
CA ALA A 578 -45.92 -11.87 19.79
C ALA A 578 -46.53 -10.69 20.56
N ALA A 579 -45.71 -9.92 21.27
CA ALA A 579 -46.08 -8.61 21.82
C ALA A 579 -44.89 -7.68 22.16
N ALA A 580 -43.66 -7.94 21.68
CA ALA A 580 -42.50 -7.07 21.91
C ALA A 580 -41.50 -7.04 20.73
N ALA A 581 -42.01 -7.14 19.50
CA ALA A 581 -41.19 -7.15 18.28
C ALA A 581 -41.86 -6.32 17.16
N ALA A 582 -42.23 -5.08 17.49
CA ALA A 582 -42.78 -4.12 16.52
C ALA A 582 -42.24 -2.71 16.81
N ALA A 583 -40.93 -2.54 16.68
CA ALA A 583 -40.25 -1.24 16.56
C ALA A 583 -38.89 -1.29 15.83
N ASP A 584 -38.47 -2.46 15.31
CA ASP A 584 -37.23 -2.60 14.52
C ASP A 584 -37.57 -3.18 13.15
N THR A 585 -37.94 -2.32 12.20
CA THR A 585 -38.02 -2.72 10.78
C THR A 585 -37.65 -1.56 9.86
N GLU A 586 -36.54 -0.89 10.19
CA GLU A 586 -35.81 -0.01 9.24
C GLU A 586 -34.29 -0.29 9.23
N ALA A 587 -33.85 -1.34 9.93
CA ALA A 587 -32.47 -1.80 10.03
C ALA A 587 -32.21 -3.01 9.10
N GLN A 588 -32.37 -2.82 7.78
CA GLN A 588 -31.86 -3.76 6.77
C GLN A 588 -31.79 -3.08 5.39
N ARG A 589 -30.90 -2.09 5.29
CA ARG A 589 -30.23 -1.75 4.02
C ARG A 589 -28.73 -1.99 4.22
N PRO A 590 -28.03 -2.63 3.27
CA PRO A 590 -26.58 -2.74 3.36
C PRO A 590 -25.99 -1.33 3.39
N PRO A 591 -24.95 -1.06 4.22
CA PRO A 591 -24.31 0.25 4.21
C PRO A 591 -23.75 0.51 2.80
N LEU A 592 -24.13 1.66 2.23
CA LEU A 592 -23.57 2.17 0.98
C LEU A 592 -22.03 2.11 1.03
N PRO A 593 -21.37 1.76 -0.08
CA PRO A 593 -19.91 1.79 -0.09
C PRO A 593 -19.42 3.22 0.09
N LEU A 594 -18.78 3.50 1.23
CA LEU A 594 -18.31 4.83 1.61
C LEU A 594 -17.16 5.29 0.72
N ALA A 595 -17.55 5.93 -0.38
CA ALA A 595 -16.71 6.73 -1.22
C ALA A 595 -16.21 7.98 -0.46
N GLY A 596 -14.93 8.04 -0.07
CA GLY A 596 -14.31 9.22 0.56
C GLY A 596 -13.59 8.96 1.89
N ARG A 597 -12.52 8.16 1.88
CA ARG A 597 -11.74 7.83 3.09
C ARG A 597 -10.65 8.86 3.43
N VAL A 598 -10.32 9.78 2.52
CA VAL A 598 -9.17 10.67 2.66
C VAL A 598 -9.61 12.13 2.62
N TYR A 599 -9.12 12.91 3.57
CA TYR A 599 -9.51 14.30 3.80
C TYR A 599 -8.29 15.19 3.85
N ARG A 600 -8.42 16.41 3.32
CA ARG A 600 -7.54 17.52 3.63
C ARG A 600 -8.16 18.24 4.81
N LEU A 601 -7.54 18.07 5.98
CA LEU A 601 -8.00 18.65 7.23
C LEU A 601 -7.62 20.12 7.27
N THR A 602 -8.63 20.98 7.37
CA THR A 602 -8.49 22.43 7.40
C THR A 602 -8.74 23.02 8.78
N LYS A 603 -9.36 22.27 9.70
CA LYS A 603 -9.53 22.64 11.11
C LYS A 603 -9.28 21.45 12.03
N PHE A 604 -8.81 21.73 13.24
CA PHE A 604 -8.52 20.73 14.26
C PHE A 604 -8.70 21.33 15.65
N ALA A 605 -9.20 20.57 16.63
CA ALA A 605 -9.32 21.01 18.01
C ALA A 605 -9.15 19.85 19.00
N GLU A 606 -8.47 20.10 20.12
CA GLU A 606 -8.32 19.12 21.21
C GLU A 606 -9.57 19.10 22.10
N LYS A 607 -10.24 17.94 22.17
CA LYS A 607 -11.33 17.68 23.12
C LYS A 607 -12.32 18.86 23.22
N PRO A 608 -12.92 19.28 22.08
CA PRO A 608 -13.87 20.38 22.07
C PRO A 608 -15.18 19.99 22.76
N THR A 609 -15.96 20.99 23.17
CA THR A 609 -17.35 20.76 23.54
C THR A 609 -18.16 20.33 22.31
N ALA A 610 -19.25 19.59 22.53
CA ALA A 610 -20.17 19.20 21.46
C ALA A 610 -20.67 20.44 20.68
N GLU A 611 -21.00 21.50 21.40
CA GLU A 611 -21.42 22.78 20.83
C GLU A 611 -20.35 23.43 19.94
N PHE A 612 -19.11 23.49 20.42
CA PHE A 612 -18.01 24.02 19.62
C PHE A 612 -17.78 23.18 18.35
N ALA A 613 -17.82 21.85 18.46
CA ALA A 613 -17.64 20.96 17.33
C ALA A 613 -18.74 21.14 16.27
N ARG A 614 -19.99 21.24 16.70
CA ARG A 614 -21.16 21.49 15.85
C ARG A 614 -21.07 22.80 15.09
N GLU A 615 -20.54 23.85 15.71
CA GLU A 615 -20.47 25.18 15.08
C GLU A 615 -19.21 25.36 14.22
N ASN A 616 -18.09 24.78 14.64
CA ASN A 616 -16.78 25.12 14.08
C ASN A 616 -16.11 23.98 13.32
N LEU A 617 -16.46 22.72 13.60
CA LEU A 617 -15.78 21.51 13.10
C LEU A 617 -16.73 20.63 12.26
N VAL A 618 -17.44 21.27 11.33
CA VAL A 618 -18.35 20.60 10.41
C VAL A 618 -17.62 20.17 9.14
N THR A 619 -17.76 18.90 8.77
CA THR A 619 -17.21 18.34 7.52
C THR A 619 -18.35 18.12 6.52
N PRO A 620 -18.33 18.78 5.34
CA PRO A 620 -19.33 18.57 4.31
C PRO A 620 -19.44 17.10 3.89
N GLY A 621 -20.65 16.59 3.73
CA GLY A 621 -20.90 15.21 3.29
C GLY A 621 -20.96 14.15 4.40
N LEU A 622 -20.64 14.50 5.66
CA LEU A 622 -20.78 13.54 6.76
C LEU A 622 -22.22 13.33 7.23
N GLY A 623 -23.21 14.17 6.88
CA GLY A 623 -24.65 13.97 7.18
C GLY A 623 -25.03 13.79 8.67
N PRO A 624 -26.32 13.94 9.04
CA PRO A 624 -26.79 13.68 10.40
C PRO A 624 -26.76 12.17 10.73
N ALA A 625 -26.61 11.83 12.01
CA ALA A 625 -26.65 10.47 12.52
C ALA A 625 -28.11 9.96 12.56
N GLY A 626 -28.53 9.25 11.51
CA GLY A 626 -29.91 8.78 11.36
C GLY A 626 -30.79 9.81 10.61
N GLY A 627 -31.70 9.31 9.77
CA GLY A 627 -32.55 10.13 8.89
C GLY A 627 -33.33 11.22 9.64
N GLN A 628 -33.53 12.36 8.95
CA GLN A 628 -34.27 13.57 9.36
C GLN A 628 -34.48 13.75 10.88
N GLY A 629 -33.49 14.37 11.54
CA GLY A 629 -33.55 14.79 12.95
C GLY A 629 -32.38 14.37 13.84
N GLY A 630 -31.40 13.62 13.31
CA GLY A 630 -30.28 13.08 14.08
C GLY A 630 -29.14 14.06 14.40
N GLU A 631 -28.38 13.78 15.48
CA GLU A 631 -27.16 14.49 15.91
C GLU A 631 -26.12 14.63 14.78
N GLY A 632 -25.29 15.68 14.80
CA GLY A 632 -24.21 15.84 13.83
C GLY A 632 -23.18 14.71 13.88
N ARG A 633 -22.47 14.45 12.77
CA ARG A 633 -21.33 13.53 12.72
C ARG A 633 -20.02 14.29 12.51
N HIS A 634 -18.98 13.87 13.22
CA HIS A 634 -17.67 14.52 13.19
C HIS A 634 -16.54 13.53 12.93
N LEU A 635 -15.43 14.03 12.36
CA LEU A 635 -14.17 13.29 12.26
C LEU A 635 -13.45 13.41 13.59
N VAL A 636 -13.31 12.30 14.30
CA VAL A 636 -12.53 12.23 15.53
C VAL A 636 -11.21 11.53 15.27
N VAL A 637 -10.19 11.87 16.05
CA VAL A 637 -8.87 11.24 15.97
C VAL A 637 -8.94 9.77 16.40
N PHE A 638 -8.40 8.88 15.56
CA PHE A 638 -8.35 7.43 15.78
C PHE A 638 -7.19 6.99 16.69
N GLY A 639 -6.24 7.90 16.96
CA GLY A 639 -5.08 7.64 17.83
C GLY A 639 -3.86 7.06 17.10
N GLN A 640 -3.77 7.21 15.77
CA GLN A 640 -2.58 6.89 14.99
C GLN A 640 -2.18 8.11 14.14
N TYR A 641 -0.88 8.40 14.08
CA TYR A 641 -0.36 9.60 13.42
C TYR A 641 0.92 9.27 12.67
N ILE A 642 1.12 9.85 11.49
CA ILE A 642 2.43 9.85 10.81
C ILE A 642 2.97 11.26 10.90
N LEU A 643 4.14 11.41 11.52
CA LEU A 643 4.69 12.71 11.89
C LEU A 643 6.06 12.93 11.24
N PRO A 644 6.31 14.11 10.63
CA PRO A 644 7.63 14.47 10.11
C PRO A 644 8.60 14.67 11.29
N ALA A 645 9.63 13.83 11.39
CA ALA A 645 10.43 13.69 12.61
C ALA A 645 11.04 15.00 13.10
N ARG A 646 11.91 15.60 12.28
CA ARG A 646 12.64 16.82 12.63
C ARG A 646 11.72 17.99 12.97
N ARG A 647 10.67 18.20 12.18
CA ARG A 647 9.74 19.30 12.38
C ARG A 647 8.93 19.13 13.66
N THR A 648 8.45 17.91 13.93
CA THR A 648 7.72 17.58 15.15
C THR A 648 8.55 17.88 16.38
N PHE A 649 9.79 17.37 16.42
CA PHE A 649 10.66 17.58 17.57
C PHE A 649 11.12 19.04 17.73
N ASN A 650 11.29 19.79 16.63
CA ASN A 650 11.62 21.21 16.71
C ASN A 650 10.49 22.04 17.33
N ILE A 651 9.24 21.78 16.93
CA ILE A 651 8.09 22.48 17.49
C ILE A 651 7.92 22.12 18.98
N LEU A 652 8.01 20.84 19.33
CA LEU A 652 7.96 20.39 20.72
C LEU A 652 9.11 20.99 21.55
N ALA A 653 10.33 21.08 21.01
CA ALA A 653 11.46 21.72 21.68
C ALA A 653 11.18 23.19 21.99
N GLU A 654 10.58 23.90 21.04
CA GLU A 654 10.21 25.30 21.20
C GLU A 654 9.16 25.47 22.29
N ASP A 655 8.12 24.64 22.29
CA ASP A 655 7.04 24.71 23.28
C ASP A 655 7.55 24.38 24.68
N ILE A 656 8.42 23.38 24.82
CA ILE A 656 9.06 23.05 26.10
C ILE A 656 9.96 24.18 26.57
N ARG A 657 10.81 24.73 25.70
CA ARG A 657 11.71 25.84 26.05
C ARG A 657 10.96 27.11 26.46
N LEU A 658 9.81 27.36 25.86
CA LEU A 658 8.98 28.55 26.12
C LEU A 658 7.85 28.28 27.12
N ASP A 659 7.80 27.08 27.71
CA ASP A 659 6.76 26.61 28.63
C ASP A 659 5.32 26.82 28.11
N ARG A 660 5.11 26.59 26.80
CA ARG A 660 3.79 26.72 26.16
C ARG A 660 2.95 25.48 26.44
N ARG A 661 2.12 25.57 27.47
CA ARG A 661 1.23 24.49 27.90
C ARG A 661 -0.24 24.77 27.59
N GLU A 662 -0.96 23.73 27.21
CA GLU A 662 -2.41 23.74 27.11
C GLU A 662 -3.00 22.89 28.25
N ARG A 663 -3.87 23.51 29.05
CA ARG A 663 -4.45 22.87 30.24
C ARG A 663 -3.40 22.31 31.22
N GLY A 664 -2.22 22.95 31.30
CA GLY A 664 -1.12 22.58 32.20
C GLY A 664 -0.17 21.49 31.66
N GLU A 665 -0.34 21.05 30.43
CA GLU A 665 0.46 19.99 29.81
C GLU A 665 0.99 20.41 28.43
N PHE A 666 2.11 19.82 28.00
CA PHE A 666 2.55 19.87 26.62
C PHE A 666 1.70 18.91 25.78
N GLN A 667 0.86 19.44 24.90
CA GLN A 667 -0.03 18.67 24.05
C GLN A 667 0.59 18.40 22.67
N LEU A 668 0.28 17.25 22.07
CA LEU A 668 0.62 17.01 20.65
C LEU A 668 -0.34 17.75 19.72
N THR A 669 -1.58 17.98 20.15
CA THR A 669 -2.61 18.59 19.31
C THR A 669 -2.28 20.02 18.92
N SER A 670 -1.71 20.82 19.83
CA SER A 670 -1.23 22.17 19.53
C SER A 670 -0.15 22.17 18.45
N VAL A 671 0.74 21.18 18.48
CA VAL A 671 1.80 20.97 17.49
C VAL A 671 1.20 20.61 16.12
N LEU A 672 0.23 19.69 16.09
CA LEU A 672 -0.47 19.28 14.88
C LEU A 672 -1.24 20.45 14.25
N ASP A 673 -1.92 21.24 15.07
CA ASP A 673 -2.70 22.39 14.60
C ASP A 673 -1.79 23.48 14.01
N ARG A 674 -0.66 23.78 14.67
CA ARG A 674 0.37 24.68 14.11
C ARG A 674 0.95 24.18 12.79
N MET A 675 1.22 22.88 12.67
CA MET A 675 1.70 22.31 11.40
C MET A 675 0.66 22.46 10.31
N ARG A 676 -0.61 22.13 10.61
CA ARG A 676 -1.75 22.30 9.70
C ARG A 676 -1.86 23.75 9.21
N GLU A 677 -1.76 24.73 10.10
CA GLU A 677 -1.82 26.15 9.73
C GLU A 677 -0.67 26.57 8.80
N GLN A 678 0.54 26.12 9.11
CA GLN A 678 1.73 26.42 8.30
C GLN A 678 1.70 25.73 6.92
N ASP A 679 1.01 24.61 6.80
CA ASP A 679 1.02 23.73 5.61
C ASP A 679 -0.18 23.89 4.68
N ASP A 680 -1.13 24.77 5.02
CA ASP A 680 -2.45 24.82 4.38
C ASP A 680 -3.16 23.45 4.40
N GLY A 681 -3.20 22.87 5.60
CA GLY A 681 -3.88 21.63 5.91
C GLY A 681 -2.96 20.43 6.17
N MET A 682 -3.57 19.32 6.55
CA MET A 682 -2.88 18.04 6.76
C MET A 682 -3.74 16.86 6.30
N LEU A 683 -3.13 15.70 6.10
CA LEU A 683 -3.85 14.52 5.61
C LEU A 683 -4.65 13.87 6.75
N GLY A 684 -5.92 13.55 6.49
CA GLY A 684 -6.77 12.74 7.35
C GLY A 684 -7.21 11.47 6.64
N CYS A 685 -7.15 10.32 7.29
CA CYS A 685 -7.60 9.04 6.73
C CYS A 685 -8.62 8.39 7.66
N ILE A 686 -9.84 8.12 7.21
CA ILE A 686 -10.81 7.34 7.99
C ILE A 686 -10.35 5.89 8.03
N ILE A 687 -10.03 5.42 9.24
CA ILE A 687 -9.59 4.06 9.50
C ILE A 687 -10.81 3.15 9.67
N HIS A 688 -10.85 2.10 8.87
CA HIS A 688 -11.86 1.07 8.96
C HIS A 688 -11.46 0.05 10.04
N GLY A 689 -11.82 0.39 11.27
CA GLY A 689 -11.53 -0.40 12.46
C GLY A 689 -11.98 0.29 13.74
N ASP A 690 -11.56 -0.30 14.85
CA ASP A 690 -11.83 0.21 16.18
C ASP A 690 -10.53 0.43 16.93
N ALA A 691 -10.39 1.63 17.49
CA ALA A 691 -9.42 1.92 18.53
C ALA A 691 -10.10 1.65 19.88
N LEU A 692 -9.63 0.65 20.60
CA LEU A 692 -10.23 0.14 21.83
C LEU A 692 -9.36 0.58 23.02
N ASP A 693 -9.91 1.43 23.89
CA ASP A 693 -9.21 1.99 25.05
C ASP A 693 -9.02 0.91 26.15
N MET A 694 -7.75 0.67 26.50
CA MET A 694 -7.32 -0.27 27.53
C MET A 694 -6.98 0.41 28.86
N GLY A 695 -7.08 1.74 28.91
CA GLY A 695 -6.71 2.57 30.04
C GLY A 695 -7.83 2.84 31.04
N ILE A 696 -9.04 2.30 30.85
CA ILE A 696 -10.20 2.47 31.74
C ILE A 696 -10.90 1.11 31.96
N PRO A 697 -11.41 0.78 33.17
CA PRO A 697 -11.91 -0.57 33.48
C PRO A 697 -13.05 -1.08 32.59
N ASN A 698 -14.10 -0.27 32.38
CA ASN A 698 -15.26 -0.70 31.58
C ASN A 698 -14.90 -0.91 30.09
N PRO A 699 -14.20 0.03 29.42
CA PRO A 699 -13.65 -0.20 28.09
C PRO A 699 -12.72 -1.43 28.01
N TYR A 700 -11.88 -1.68 29.00
CA TYR A 700 -11.01 -2.86 29.04
C TYR A 700 -11.81 -4.16 29.00
N VAL A 701 -12.86 -4.29 29.83
CA VAL A 701 -13.75 -5.47 29.83
C VAL A 701 -14.44 -5.66 28.48
N ASN A 702 -14.95 -4.58 27.89
CA ASN A 702 -15.57 -4.63 26.57
C ASN A 702 -14.56 -5.05 25.48
N THR A 703 -13.33 -4.59 25.61
CA THR A 703 -12.24 -4.91 24.67
C THR A 703 -11.88 -6.39 24.73
N MET A 704 -11.85 -7.00 25.91
CA MET A 704 -11.62 -8.46 26.06
C MET A 704 -12.60 -9.28 25.22
N GLY A 705 -13.88 -8.89 25.20
CA GLY A 705 -14.90 -9.57 24.39
C GLY A 705 -14.89 -9.16 22.91
N ALA A 706 -14.51 -7.92 22.60
CA ALA A 706 -14.52 -7.40 21.23
C ALA A 706 -13.29 -7.85 20.43
N PHE A 707 -12.10 -7.79 21.01
CA PHE A 707 -10.84 -8.06 20.32
C PHE A 707 -10.65 -9.55 20.01
N ALA A 708 -11.16 -10.43 20.87
CA ALA A 708 -11.12 -11.88 20.71
C ALA A 708 -12.04 -12.41 19.60
N LYS A 709 -13.00 -11.62 19.11
CA LYS A 709 -13.94 -12.08 18.08
C LYS A 709 -13.18 -12.33 16.78
N PRO A 710 -13.39 -13.49 16.13
CA PRO A 710 -12.87 -13.71 14.79
C PRO A 710 -13.36 -12.60 13.88
N HIS A 711 -12.50 -12.17 12.96
CA HIS A 711 -12.88 -11.23 11.93
C HIS A 711 -13.96 -11.96 11.12
N SER A 712 -15.21 -11.51 11.18
CA SER A 712 -16.35 -12.24 10.64
C SER A 712 -16.06 -12.71 9.21
N SER A 713 -15.86 -14.01 9.02
CA SER A 713 -16.09 -14.64 7.73
C SER A 713 -17.58 -14.46 7.45
N SER A 714 -17.92 -13.85 6.32
CA SER A 714 -19.30 -13.80 5.84
C SER A 714 -19.89 -15.21 5.91
N ALA A 715 -20.94 -15.37 6.72
CA ALA A 715 -21.83 -16.52 6.68
C ALA A 715 -22.74 -16.42 5.44
#